data_AF-A0A1F8C0Z3-F1
#
_entry.id   AF-A0A1F8C0Z3-F1
#
_cell.length_a   1.000
_cell.length_b   1.000
_cell.length_c   1.000
_cell.angle_alpha   90.00
_cell.angle_beta   90.00
_cell.angle_gamma   90.00
#
_symmetry.space_group_name_H-M   'P 1'
#
loop_
_entity.id
_entity.type
_entity.pdbx_description
1 polymer ?
#
loop_
_entity_poly.entity_id
_entity_poly.type
_entity_poly.pdbx_seq_one_letter_code
_entity_poly.pdbx_strand_id
1 'polypeptide(L)'
;MKVKFTKFFKFEDWWMWLVPVGLTLLVFRKFFFEGAIPIPADILTGAYYPWLDNFRIPVKNPLPSDVFSIIYPWRILGMNIMKTGHLPLWDDTILLGVPLFANFQAALANPVNIFFFVLDNLTAWALQVILQIPLLILTTYLFLRNLKLSRRASLFGGLLFAFSGYVLVWLQYNTIVYTLIYFPLLLLLVDKIVAKPKIIYGFLFGLFLALQIFSGYPLTSIYTLAAAGLYFLWRHFENKTDFLKKSGLLFLGVMSGLALAAVQILPAKELSDLSIRQFDTTAVAANVKYLPFGKLVSFFAPDYFGNPATANIWGVGGYDNFAFNIAAVGIFFFMLALVTRVAFRKRNAVFLIFILLAIAWATKNPISQFLEGISAASANTRVLFVVSFTASVLSALGFDWVSQNKTKLWQKAVPVIGYGILVAGTLLGYRFFQNMKETLSLIDVWDPLITESGRVGIVLLIEDFAKQMLDLNTAFRNLAIPAFVVLLAFFVVFIKNKTILFIFTVGLLTLSVGTSFDKYLSFTKKEWVFPETQAIDKLVNQTGEHRFEKEKAEILPQNTWSAYGLKSSSGQFTHTPLSTARYLNLINTKALKDEVLSRYSYIEATKSPLFDTLDIDYFAALNHDVKKSVPSKGGRPFPWIIPNDFEEVSNIDTVRIYKNTGNLGSSWLPEEIVCEKDIKVIAEKLIAEDYTPATKVFVDCDSPGHYKIFSRANYPGWKAFVEGQEREIKTANIALMAVPVEDGQEKVEFVYRPQSFATGAKISLATVGLWGLYLVKRRFIA
;
A
#
# COMPACT_ATOMS: atom_id res chain seq x y z
N MET A 1 -39.38 9.49 -6.12
CA MET A 1 -39.24 9.23 -4.66
C MET A 1 -38.34 10.32 -4.03
N LYS A 2 -38.92 11.39 -3.45
CA LYS A 2 -38.18 12.50 -2.81
C LYS A 2 -37.62 12.07 -1.44
N VAL A 3 -36.51 11.34 -1.41
CA VAL A 3 -35.66 11.27 -0.21
C VAL A 3 -34.86 12.56 -0.19
N LYS A 4 -35.42 13.64 0.39
CA LYS A 4 -34.68 14.91 0.48
C LYS A 4 -33.46 14.70 1.38
N PHE A 5 -32.26 14.84 0.81
CA PHE A 5 -30.97 14.90 1.53
C PHE A 5 -31.04 15.87 2.73
N THR A 6 -31.91 16.89 2.65
CA THR A 6 -32.20 17.86 3.71
C THR A 6 -32.74 17.27 5.02
N LYS A 7 -33.27 16.03 5.07
CA LYS A 7 -33.66 15.41 6.36
C LYS A 7 -32.46 14.97 7.20
N PHE A 8 -31.29 14.75 6.59
CA PHE A 8 -30.07 14.37 7.32
C PHE A 8 -29.39 15.56 7.99
N PHE A 9 -29.49 16.73 7.38
CA PHE A 9 -28.94 17.99 7.87
C PHE A 9 -30.11 18.91 8.27
N LYS A 10 -30.58 18.84 9.53
CA LYS A 10 -31.47 19.92 10.01
C LYS A 10 -30.63 21.18 10.16
N PHE A 11 -31.23 22.31 9.83
CA PHE A 11 -30.63 23.63 9.94
C PHE A 11 -30.13 23.97 11.37
N GLU A 12 -30.60 23.32 12.42
CA GLU A 12 -30.16 23.59 13.80
C GLU A 12 -28.78 23.01 14.18
N ASP A 13 -28.26 22.04 13.41
CA ASP A 13 -27.01 21.32 13.75
C ASP A 13 -25.91 21.47 12.67
N TRP A 14 -26.02 22.46 11.78
CA TRP A 14 -25.05 22.68 10.68
C TRP A 14 -23.62 22.90 11.20
N TRP A 15 -23.49 23.58 12.34
CA TRP A 15 -22.21 23.89 12.98
C TRP A 15 -21.37 22.64 13.29
N MET A 16 -22.00 21.47 13.49
CA MET A 16 -21.26 20.24 13.77
C MET A 16 -20.37 19.82 12.60
N TRP A 17 -20.73 20.21 11.37
CA TRP A 17 -19.92 19.91 10.18
C TRP A 17 -18.70 20.82 10.05
N LEU A 18 -18.62 21.89 10.83
CA LEU A 18 -17.37 22.66 10.99
C LEU A 18 -16.29 21.81 11.69
N VAL A 19 -16.66 20.78 12.47
CA VAL A 19 -15.69 19.92 13.16
C VAL A 19 -14.86 19.08 12.17
N PRO A 20 -15.44 18.26 11.28
CA PRO A 20 -14.69 17.58 10.23
C PRO A 20 -13.83 18.52 9.39
N VAL A 21 -14.38 19.67 9.00
CA VAL A 21 -13.66 20.67 8.20
C VAL A 21 -12.45 21.20 8.98
N GLY A 22 -12.65 21.64 10.22
CA GLY A 22 -11.58 22.17 11.08
C GLY A 22 -10.49 21.15 11.38
N LEU A 23 -10.84 19.88 11.65
CA LEU A 23 -9.85 18.82 11.86
C LEU A 23 -9.08 18.46 10.58
N THR A 24 -9.76 18.46 9.43
CA THR A 24 -9.09 18.28 8.13
C THR A 24 -8.13 19.43 7.86
N LEU A 25 -8.56 20.68 8.08
CA LEU A 25 -7.70 21.86 7.98
C LEU A 25 -6.52 21.80 8.95
N LEU A 26 -6.71 21.31 10.18
CA LEU A 26 -5.63 21.15 11.17
C LEU A 26 -4.56 20.16 10.70
N VAL A 27 -4.98 18.98 10.24
CA VAL A 27 -4.05 17.94 9.76
C VAL A 27 -3.31 18.42 8.50
N PHE A 28 -4.02 19.05 7.58
CA PHE A 28 -3.46 19.49 6.29
C PHE A 28 -3.09 20.97 6.28
N ARG A 29 -2.88 21.59 7.45
CA ARG A 29 -2.56 23.01 7.57
C ARG A 29 -1.30 23.40 6.78
N LYS A 30 -0.31 22.51 6.72
CA LYS A 30 0.92 22.72 5.95
C LYS A 30 0.64 22.82 4.44
N PHE A 31 -0.37 22.11 3.95
CA PHE A 31 -0.80 22.25 2.56
C PHE A 31 -1.51 23.59 2.34
N PHE A 32 -2.50 23.92 3.17
CA PHE A 32 -3.33 25.11 2.97
C PHE A 32 -2.59 26.44 3.25
N PHE A 33 -1.66 26.46 4.22
CA PHE A 33 -1.02 27.70 4.67
C PHE A 33 0.47 27.79 4.32
N GLU A 34 1.17 26.66 4.10
CA GLU A 34 2.60 26.63 3.77
C GLU A 34 2.88 26.14 2.33
N GLY A 35 1.85 25.71 1.60
CA GLY A 35 1.99 25.19 0.23
C GLY A 35 2.66 23.81 0.11
N ALA A 36 2.85 23.09 1.21
CA ALA A 36 3.51 21.79 1.24
C ALA A 36 2.59 20.65 0.76
N ILE A 37 3.14 19.70 0.00
CA ILE A 37 2.40 18.56 -0.55
C ILE A 37 2.44 17.38 0.44
N PRO A 38 1.31 16.71 0.72
CA PRO A 38 1.27 15.51 1.56
C PRO A 38 1.81 14.29 0.81
N ILE A 39 3.09 14.29 0.47
CA ILE A 39 3.84 13.19 -0.15
C ILE A 39 5.20 13.04 0.55
N PRO A 40 5.70 11.82 0.85
CA PRO A 40 6.98 11.60 1.54
C PRO A 40 8.20 11.69 0.60
N ALA A 41 8.26 12.75 -0.21
CA ALA A 41 9.38 13.03 -1.11
C ALA A 41 10.67 13.47 -0.38
N ASP A 42 10.59 13.76 0.93
CA ASP A 42 11.76 14.01 1.78
C ASP A 42 12.70 12.81 1.81
N ILE A 43 12.15 11.59 1.70
CA ILE A 43 12.93 10.36 1.57
C ILE A 43 13.78 10.38 0.29
N LEU A 44 13.17 10.77 -0.85
CA LEU A 44 13.86 10.84 -2.14
C LEU A 44 15.09 11.75 -2.06
N THR A 45 14.90 12.97 -1.56
CA THR A 45 15.93 14.00 -1.48
C THR A 45 16.90 13.86 -0.30
N GLY A 46 16.51 13.09 0.71
CA GLY A 46 17.22 12.94 1.97
C GLY A 46 17.99 11.63 2.12
N ALA A 47 17.72 10.64 1.28
CA ALA A 47 18.34 9.32 1.37
C ALA A 47 18.95 8.80 0.06
N TYR A 48 18.73 9.46 -1.08
CA TYR A 48 19.16 8.93 -2.38
C TYR A 48 19.87 9.96 -3.27
N TYR A 49 20.90 9.52 -3.96
CA TYR A 49 21.57 10.25 -5.03
C TYR A 49 20.79 10.16 -6.35
N PRO A 50 20.89 11.15 -7.24
CA PRO A 50 21.72 12.38 -7.13
C PRO A 50 21.11 13.48 -6.24
N TRP A 51 19.87 13.35 -5.77
CA TRP A 51 19.23 14.43 -5.01
C TRP A 51 19.95 14.76 -3.69
N LEU A 52 20.52 13.75 -3.03
CA LEU A 52 21.26 13.90 -1.78
C LEU A 52 22.48 14.83 -1.90
N ASP A 53 23.04 15.02 -3.11
CA ASP A 53 24.17 15.93 -3.33
C ASP A 53 23.81 17.40 -3.07
N ASN A 54 22.57 17.79 -3.38
CA ASN A 54 22.14 19.18 -3.42
C ASN A 54 21.13 19.55 -2.31
N PHE A 55 20.30 18.60 -1.86
CA PHE A 55 19.18 18.89 -0.97
C PHE A 55 19.45 18.55 0.50
N ARG A 56 19.93 17.33 0.80
CA ARG A 56 20.24 16.85 2.18
C ARG A 56 19.11 17.09 3.19
N ILE A 57 17.87 16.87 2.76
CA ILE A 57 16.69 17.13 3.58
C ILE A 57 16.56 16.02 4.63
N PRO A 58 16.35 16.35 5.93
CA PRO A 58 16.10 15.34 6.94
C PRO A 58 14.85 14.50 6.63
N VAL A 59 15.02 13.17 6.60
CA VAL A 59 13.92 12.23 6.39
C VAL A 59 13.06 12.19 7.65
N LYS A 60 11.79 12.58 7.53
CA LYS A 60 10.85 12.60 8.63
C LYS A 60 10.36 11.21 9.01
N ASN A 61 9.94 10.43 8.01
CA ASN A 61 9.41 9.09 8.20
C ASN A 61 9.86 8.21 7.03
N PRO A 62 10.71 7.19 7.26
CA PRO A 62 11.23 6.37 6.18
C PRO A 62 10.28 5.26 5.71
N LEU A 63 9.18 4.98 6.43
CA LEU A 63 8.31 3.84 6.12
C LEU A 63 7.50 3.97 4.81
N PRO A 64 6.87 5.10 4.47
CA PRO A 64 5.99 5.19 3.30
C PRO A 64 6.77 5.41 1.99
N SER A 65 7.92 4.76 1.80
CA SER A 65 8.77 4.92 0.61
C SER A 65 8.07 4.53 -0.69
N ASP A 66 7.25 3.47 -0.64
CA ASP A 66 6.39 3.01 -1.76
C ASP A 66 5.53 4.14 -2.36
N VAL A 67 5.18 5.17 -1.59
CA VAL A 67 4.34 6.26 -2.07
C VAL A 67 5.02 7.03 -3.21
N PHE A 68 6.29 7.39 -3.04
CA PHE A 68 7.04 8.13 -4.08
C PHE A 68 7.75 7.18 -5.04
N SER A 69 8.16 5.98 -4.61
CA SER A 69 8.87 5.05 -5.49
C SER A 69 7.94 4.35 -6.47
N ILE A 70 6.73 3.92 -6.07
CA ILE A 70 5.85 3.13 -6.94
C ILE A 70 4.48 3.76 -7.20
N ILE A 71 3.77 4.22 -6.17
CA ILE A 71 2.36 4.62 -6.34
C ILE A 71 2.23 5.91 -7.14
N TYR A 72 3.02 6.93 -6.77
CA TYR A 72 2.99 8.22 -7.45
C TYR A 72 3.46 8.10 -8.91
N PRO A 73 4.61 7.47 -9.25
CA PRO A 73 5.04 7.31 -10.64
C PRO A 73 4.02 6.59 -11.52
N TRP A 74 3.46 5.45 -11.08
CA TRP A 74 2.43 4.74 -11.86
C TRP A 74 1.18 5.58 -12.07
N ARG A 75 0.75 6.34 -11.05
CA ARG A 75 -0.42 7.22 -11.17
C ARG A 75 -0.16 8.31 -12.20
N ILE A 76 0.97 9.01 -12.11
CA ILE A 76 1.29 10.10 -13.02
C ILE A 76 1.48 9.61 -14.45
N LEU A 77 2.21 8.51 -14.65
CA LEU A 77 2.39 7.88 -15.96
C LEU A 77 1.02 7.54 -16.59
N GLY A 78 0.17 6.84 -15.86
CA GLY A 78 -1.15 6.44 -16.36
C GLY A 78 -2.07 7.64 -16.65
N MET A 79 -2.05 8.68 -15.81
CA MET A 79 -2.83 9.89 -16.03
C MET A 79 -2.32 10.71 -17.22
N ASN A 80 -1.00 10.81 -17.41
CA ASN A 80 -0.41 11.50 -18.55
C ASN A 80 -0.77 10.80 -19.86
N ILE A 81 -0.72 9.46 -19.91
CA ILE A 81 -1.18 8.69 -21.08
C ILE A 81 -2.67 8.96 -21.35
N MET A 82 -3.54 8.91 -20.33
CA MET A 82 -4.98 9.19 -20.51
C MET A 82 -5.27 10.60 -21.02
N LYS A 83 -4.50 11.61 -20.59
CA LYS A 83 -4.66 13.00 -21.07
C LYS A 83 -4.42 13.14 -22.57
N THR A 84 -3.64 12.25 -23.18
CA THR A 84 -3.42 12.21 -24.64
C THR A 84 -4.55 11.50 -25.41
N GLY A 85 -5.56 10.97 -24.72
CA GLY A 85 -6.66 10.21 -25.33
C GLY A 85 -6.38 8.70 -25.48
N HIS A 86 -5.25 8.22 -24.97
CA HIS A 86 -4.86 6.80 -25.04
C HIS A 86 -5.16 6.06 -23.74
N LEU A 87 -5.38 4.74 -23.83
CA LEU A 87 -5.53 3.89 -22.65
C LEU A 87 -4.15 3.52 -22.09
N PRO A 88 -3.91 3.66 -20.76
CA PRO A 88 -2.62 3.35 -20.13
C PRO A 88 -2.48 1.85 -19.87
N LEU A 89 -2.41 1.06 -20.93
CA LEU A 89 -2.39 -0.41 -20.84
C LEU A 89 -1.01 -0.97 -20.51
N TRP A 90 0.06 -0.27 -20.88
CA TRP A 90 1.44 -0.73 -20.78
C TRP A 90 2.35 0.36 -20.19
N ASP A 91 3.29 -0.04 -19.34
CA ASP A 91 4.36 0.78 -18.78
C ASP A 91 5.68 0.22 -19.30
N ASP A 92 6.40 0.98 -20.12
CA ASP A 92 7.70 0.60 -20.70
C ASP A 92 8.90 1.12 -19.90
N THR A 93 8.66 1.79 -18.77
CA THR A 93 9.71 2.43 -17.98
C THR A 93 10.43 1.47 -17.04
N ILE A 94 9.87 0.29 -16.78
CA ILE A 94 10.43 -0.72 -15.85
C ILE A 94 10.36 -2.12 -16.45
N LEU A 95 11.30 -2.99 -16.04
CA LEU A 95 11.23 -4.45 -16.22
C LEU A 95 10.98 -4.90 -17.68
N LEU A 96 11.59 -4.23 -18.66
CA LEU A 96 11.38 -4.47 -20.10
C LEU A 96 9.93 -4.26 -20.58
N GLY A 97 9.08 -3.72 -19.71
CA GLY A 97 7.68 -3.45 -19.92
C GLY A 97 6.74 -4.32 -19.07
N VAL A 98 5.71 -3.70 -18.49
CA VAL A 98 4.68 -4.37 -17.69
C VAL A 98 3.26 -3.88 -17.99
N PRO A 99 2.21 -4.72 -17.78
CA PRO A 99 0.82 -4.29 -17.92
C PRO A 99 0.40 -3.28 -16.83
N LEU A 100 0.36 -1.99 -17.18
CA LEU A 100 0.10 -0.90 -16.25
C LEU A 100 -1.35 -0.89 -15.73
N PHE A 101 -2.34 -0.97 -16.64
CA PHE A 101 -3.76 -0.95 -16.23
C PHE A 101 -4.14 -2.18 -15.40
N ALA A 102 -3.52 -3.33 -15.65
CA ALA A 102 -3.75 -4.55 -14.89
C ALA A 102 -3.33 -4.42 -13.41
N ASN A 103 -2.38 -3.54 -13.10
CA ASN A 103 -1.92 -3.29 -11.74
C ASN A 103 -2.99 -2.57 -10.91
N PHE A 104 -3.57 -3.28 -9.94
CA PHE A 104 -4.51 -2.65 -8.99
C PHE A 104 -3.90 -1.46 -8.25
N GLN A 105 -2.61 -1.49 -7.87
CA GLN A 105 -2.00 -0.42 -7.07
C GLN A 105 -1.89 0.91 -7.82
N ALA A 106 -1.88 0.88 -9.16
CA ALA A 106 -1.94 2.08 -9.98
C ALA A 106 -3.32 2.77 -9.87
N ALA A 107 -4.39 2.04 -9.54
CA ALA A 107 -5.75 2.53 -9.26
C ALA A 107 -6.27 3.54 -10.31
N LEU A 108 -5.99 3.26 -11.58
CA LEU A 108 -6.28 4.14 -12.72
C LEU A 108 -7.79 4.33 -12.94
N ALA A 109 -8.59 3.31 -12.63
CA ALA A 109 -10.05 3.34 -12.72
C ALA A 109 -10.75 4.03 -11.53
N ASN A 110 -10.02 4.53 -10.53
CA ASN A 110 -10.63 5.22 -9.39
C ASN A 110 -11.25 6.56 -9.84
N PRO A 111 -12.56 6.80 -9.63
CA PRO A 111 -13.23 8.02 -10.12
C PRO A 111 -12.66 9.33 -9.57
N VAL A 112 -11.94 9.32 -8.44
CA VAL A 112 -11.30 10.53 -7.89
C VAL A 112 -10.12 11.00 -8.74
N ASN A 113 -9.65 10.18 -9.69
CA ASN A 113 -8.65 10.56 -10.68
C ASN A 113 -9.10 11.70 -11.60
N ILE A 114 -10.39 12.06 -11.61
CA ILE A 114 -10.90 13.23 -12.33
C ILE A 114 -10.12 14.51 -12.02
N PHE A 115 -9.59 14.65 -10.80
CA PHE A 115 -8.78 15.82 -10.43
C PHE A 115 -7.51 15.96 -11.26
N PHE A 116 -6.90 14.87 -11.72
CA PHE A 116 -5.70 14.95 -12.57
C PHE A 116 -5.99 15.55 -13.94
N PHE A 117 -7.23 15.50 -14.43
CA PHE A 117 -7.62 16.10 -15.71
C PHE A 117 -7.88 17.60 -15.63
N VAL A 118 -8.14 18.13 -14.43
CA VAL A 118 -8.54 19.53 -14.22
C VAL A 118 -7.47 20.35 -13.52
N LEU A 119 -6.58 19.71 -12.74
CA LEU A 119 -5.57 20.35 -11.90
C LEU A 119 -4.17 19.85 -12.26
N ASP A 120 -3.13 20.57 -11.81
CA ASP A 120 -1.76 20.08 -11.87
C ASP A 120 -1.58 18.79 -11.04
N ASN A 121 -0.59 17.99 -11.41
CA ASN A 121 -0.39 16.66 -10.84
C ASN A 121 -0.19 16.67 -9.31
N LEU A 122 0.53 17.65 -8.76
CA LEU A 122 0.80 17.73 -7.33
C LEU A 122 -0.43 18.17 -6.54
N THR A 123 -1.17 19.17 -7.05
CA THR A 123 -2.40 19.63 -6.40
C THR A 123 -3.51 18.56 -6.49
N ALA A 124 -3.63 17.87 -7.63
CA ALA A 124 -4.55 16.75 -7.78
C ALA A 124 -4.25 15.62 -6.77
N TRP A 125 -2.98 15.23 -6.64
CA TRP A 125 -2.54 14.26 -5.65
C TRP A 125 -2.88 14.70 -4.22
N ALA A 126 -2.52 15.93 -3.86
CA ALA A 126 -2.77 16.48 -2.52
C ALA A 126 -4.26 16.48 -2.15
N LEU A 127 -5.12 16.95 -3.05
CA LEU A 127 -6.56 16.99 -2.83
C LEU A 127 -7.17 15.58 -2.72
N GLN A 128 -6.67 14.60 -3.48
CA GLN A 128 -7.10 13.22 -3.30
C GLN A 128 -6.70 12.67 -1.93
N VAL A 129 -5.50 12.95 -1.45
CA VAL A 129 -5.08 12.53 -0.10
C VAL A 129 -6.01 13.14 0.97
N ILE A 130 -6.32 14.43 0.84
CA ILE A 130 -7.18 15.19 1.76
C ILE A 130 -8.63 14.65 1.75
N LEU A 131 -9.19 14.41 0.56
CA LEU A 131 -10.60 14.06 0.36
C LEU A 131 -11.00 12.75 1.06
N GLN A 132 -10.05 11.85 1.30
CA GLN A 132 -10.30 10.56 1.96
C GLN A 132 -10.90 10.73 3.37
N ILE A 133 -10.43 11.71 4.13
CA ILE A 133 -10.89 11.97 5.51
C ILE A 133 -12.37 12.37 5.58
N PRO A 134 -12.84 13.45 4.93
CA PRO A 134 -14.23 13.86 5.00
C PRO A 134 -15.17 12.80 4.40
N LEU A 135 -14.76 12.08 3.34
CA LEU A 135 -15.56 10.98 2.79
C LEU A 135 -15.73 9.83 3.79
N LEU A 136 -14.64 9.42 4.46
CA LEU A 136 -14.68 8.34 5.44
C LEU A 136 -15.53 8.70 6.68
N ILE A 137 -15.45 9.97 7.12
CA ILE A 137 -16.33 10.51 8.17
C ILE A 137 -17.79 10.43 7.73
N LEU A 138 -18.09 10.88 6.50
CA LEU A 138 -19.45 10.92 5.97
C LEU A 138 -20.05 9.51 5.86
N THR A 139 -19.33 8.56 5.27
CA THR A 139 -19.86 7.20 5.07
C THR A 139 -20.10 6.47 6.38
N THR A 140 -19.19 6.63 7.34
CA THR A 140 -19.33 6.09 8.69
C THR A 140 -20.48 6.75 9.45
N TYR A 141 -20.60 8.08 9.35
CA TYR A 141 -21.74 8.83 9.91
C TYR A 141 -23.07 8.29 9.38
N LEU A 142 -23.19 8.09 8.07
CA LEU A 142 -24.39 7.55 7.45
C LEU A 142 -24.73 6.14 7.96
N PHE A 143 -23.72 5.29 8.13
CA PHE A 143 -23.89 3.95 8.71
C PHE A 143 -24.38 4.01 10.17
N LEU A 144 -23.75 4.81 11.01
CA LEU A 144 -24.14 4.97 12.42
C LEU A 144 -25.54 5.59 12.59
N ARG A 145 -25.91 6.52 11.70
CA ARG A 145 -27.28 7.05 11.62
C ARG A 145 -28.29 5.98 11.23
N ASN A 146 -27.90 5.04 10.36
CA ASN A 146 -28.74 3.89 10.03
C ASN A 146 -28.93 2.95 11.24
N LEU A 147 -27.91 2.83 12.10
CA LEU A 147 -28.01 2.14 13.40
C LEU A 147 -28.84 2.87 14.46
N LYS A 148 -29.36 4.08 14.15
CA LYS A 148 -30.22 4.91 15.02
C LYS A 148 -29.50 5.64 16.16
N LEU A 149 -28.17 5.71 16.17
CA LEU A 149 -27.41 6.53 17.13
C LEU A 149 -27.69 8.01 16.89
N SER A 150 -27.54 8.89 17.90
CA SER A 150 -27.67 10.34 17.73
C SER A 150 -26.68 10.92 16.71
N ARG A 151 -26.94 12.15 16.23
CA ARG A 151 -26.05 12.81 15.24
C ARG A 151 -24.65 13.03 15.78
N ARG A 152 -24.53 13.48 17.03
CA ARG A 152 -23.26 13.69 17.74
C ARG A 152 -22.47 12.40 17.90
N ALA A 153 -23.14 11.33 18.33
CA ALA A 153 -22.52 10.00 18.43
C ALA A 153 -22.05 9.48 17.06
N SER A 154 -22.89 9.65 16.02
CA SER A 154 -22.55 9.22 14.67
C SER A 154 -21.37 10.00 14.08
N LEU A 155 -21.30 11.31 14.34
CA LEU A 155 -20.19 12.14 13.91
C LEU A 155 -18.92 11.77 14.66
N PHE A 156 -19.01 11.57 15.97
CA PHE A 156 -17.90 11.11 16.79
C PHE A 156 -17.33 9.77 16.31
N GLY A 157 -18.17 8.77 16.02
CA GLY A 157 -17.72 7.50 15.46
C GLY A 157 -17.09 7.63 14.07
N GLY A 158 -17.61 8.53 13.22
CA GLY A 158 -16.98 8.85 11.93
C GLY A 158 -15.60 9.48 12.07
N LEU A 159 -15.44 10.42 13.00
CA LEU A 159 -14.15 11.03 13.33
C LEU A 159 -13.16 10.00 13.86
N LEU A 160 -13.58 9.12 14.78
CA LEU A 160 -12.70 8.08 15.33
C LEU A 160 -12.16 7.13 14.26
N PHE A 161 -12.99 6.73 13.30
CA PHE A 161 -12.53 5.84 12.24
C PHE A 161 -11.60 6.56 11.26
N ALA A 162 -11.97 7.77 10.83
CA ALA A 162 -11.17 8.55 9.89
C ALA A 162 -9.80 8.98 10.44
N PHE A 163 -9.68 9.14 11.76
CA PHE A 163 -8.43 9.46 12.43
C PHE A 163 -7.85 8.27 13.22
N SER A 164 -8.18 7.04 12.81
CA SER A 164 -7.59 5.82 13.38
C SER A 164 -6.15 5.61 12.91
N GLY A 165 -5.37 4.82 13.66
CA GLY A 165 -3.97 4.53 13.30
C GLY A 165 -3.84 3.82 11.95
N TYR A 166 -4.79 2.97 11.59
CA TYR A 166 -4.80 2.33 10.27
C TYR A 166 -4.94 3.38 9.16
N VAL A 167 -5.87 4.33 9.30
CA VAL A 167 -6.02 5.40 8.29
C VAL A 167 -4.79 6.28 8.24
N LEU A 168 -4.23 6.67 9.39
CA LEU A 168 -3.03 7.48 9.48
C LEU A 168 -1.88 6.92 8.64
N VAL A 169 -1.58 5.63 8.81
CA VAL A 169 -0.48 4.97 8.10
C VAL A 169 -0.72 4.89 6.59
N TRP A 170 -1.94 4.55 6.19
CA TRP A 170 -2.25 4.24 4.80
C TRP A 170 -2.76 5.45 3.98
N LEU A 171 -2.82 6.65 4.58
CA LEU A 171 -3.43 7.83 3.99
C LEU A 171 -2.71 8.32 2.73
N GLN A 172 -1.38 8.42 2.78
CA GLN A 172 -0.57 8.98 1.69
C GLN A 172 -0.42 8.03 0.51
N TYR A 173 -0.73 6.74 0.68
CA TYR A 173 -0.75 5.76 -0.43
C TYR A 173 -1.88 6.01 -1.43
N ASN A 174 -2.87 6.86 -1.10
CA ASN A 174 -3.91 7.30 -2.04
C ASN A 174 -4.65 6.13 -2.76
N THR A 175 -4.80 5.01 -2.04
CA THR A 175 -5.37 3.74 -2.53
C THR A 175 -6.17 3.04 -1.44
N ILE A 176 -5.48 2.52 -0.42
CA ILE A 176 -6.09 1.70 0.64
C ILE A 176 -7.21 2.44 1.37
N VAL A 177 -7.03 3.71 1.76
CA VAL A 177 -8.09 4.44 2.49
C VAL A 177 -9.33 4.70 1.62
N TYR A 178 -9.18 4.84 0.29
CA TYR A 178 -10.33 4.86 -0.61
C TYR A 178 -11.15 3.56 -0.56
N THR A 179 -10.52 2.40 -0.41
CA THR A 179 -11.27 1.15 -0.19
C THR A 179 -12.06 1.15 1.11
N LEU A 180 -11.57 1.83 2.16
CA LEU A 180 -12.23 1.92 3.46
C LEU A 180 -13.48 2.80 3.43
N ILE A 181 -13.53 3.82 2.56
CA ILE A 181 -14.69 4.71 2.42
C ILE A 181 -15.97 3.94 2.09
N TYR A 182 -15.86 2.91 1.26
CA TYR A 182 -17.00 2.10 0.83
C TYR A 182 -17.43 1.04 1.84
N PHE A 183 -16.56 0.64 2.78
CA PHE A 183 -16.86 -0.40 3.76
C PHE A 183 -18.10 -0.09 4.62
N PRO A 184 -18.25 1.10 5.26
CA PRO A 184 -19.46 1.46 5.99
C PRO A 184 -20.71 1.53 5.10
N LEU A 185 -20.57 1.98 3.85
CA LEU A 185 -21.70 2.05 2.90
C LEU A 185 -22.21 0.67 2.51
N LEU A 186 -21.32 -0.29 2.29
CA LEU A 186 -21.69 -1.65 1.95
C LEU A 186 -22.42 -2.35 3.12
N LEU A 187 -21.94 -2.16 4.36
CA LEU A 187 -22.67 -2.62 5.55
C LEU A 187 -24.03 -1.92 5.72
N LEU A 188 -24.11 -0.61 5.43
CA LEU A 188 -25.38 0.13 5.42
C LEU A 188 -26.36 -0.49 4.42
N LEU A 189 -25.89 -0.83 3.21
CA LEU A 189 -26.72 -1.40 2.15
C LEU A 189 -27.19 -2.82 2.46
N VAL A 190 -26.36 -3.65 3.11
CA VAL A 190 -26.81 -4.93 3.68
C VAL A 190 -28.01 -4.69 4.61
N ASP A 191 -27.91 -3.70 5.48
CA ASP A 191 -28.99 -3.36 6.41
C ASP A 191 -30.26 -2.89 5.68
N LYS A 192 -30.12 -2.17 4.55
CA LYS A 192 -31.24 -1.77 3.69
C LYS A 192 -31.87 -2.96 2.97
N ILE A 193 -31.07 -3.90 2.45
CA ILE A 193 -31.55 -5.11 1.78
C ILE A 193 -32.37 -5.95 2.76
N VAL A 194 -31.85 -6.17 3.97
CA VAL A 194 -32.54 -6.96 5.01
C VAL A 194 -33.82 -6.28 5.47
N ALA A 195 -33.80 -4.95 5.68
CA ALA A 195 -34.97 -4.23 6.17
C ALA A 195 -36.04 -3.98 5.08
N LYS A 196 -35.61 -3.73 3.83
CA LYS A 196 -36.47 -3.37 2.69
C LYS A 196 -35.87 -3.94 1.39
N PRO A 197 -36.14 -5.20 1.01
CA PRO A 197 -35.50 -5.88 -0.12
C PRO A 197 -35.95 -5.29 -1.46
N LYS A 198 -35.32 -4.17 -1.85
CA LYS A 198 -35.49 -3.48 -3.13
C LYS A 198 -34.24 -3.66 -3.98
N ILE A 199 -34.43 -3.95 -5.25
CA ILE A 199 -33.33 -4.16 -6.22
C ILE A 199 -32.35 -2.98 -6.34
N ILE A 200 -32.82 -1.75 -6.10
CA ILE A 200 -31.93 -0.57 -6.07
C ILE A 200 -30.81 -0.69 -5.02
N TYR A 201 -31.05 -1.39 -3.90
CA TYR A 201 -30.00 -1.60 -2.90
C TYR A 201 -29.00 -2.66 -3.33
N GLY A 202 -29.43 -3.67 -4.10
CA GLY A 202 -28.52 -4.61 -4.76
C GLY A 202 -27.66 -3.91 -5.81
N PHE A 203 -28.26 -3.05 -6.65
CA PHE A 203 -27.52 -2.21 -7.60
C PHE A 203 -26.47 -1.33 -6.92
N LEU A 204 -26.88 -0.55 -5.91
CA LEU A 204 -25.97 0.33 -5.19
C LEU A 204 -24.86 -0.45 -4.49
N PHE A 205 -25.16 -1.66 -3.98
CA PHE A 205 -24.15 -2.54 -3.41
C PHE A 205 -23.12 -2.93 -4.46
N GLY A 206 -23.56 -3.38 -5.65
CA GLY A 206 -22.67 -3.70 -6.76
C GLY A 206 -21.84 -2.50 -7.24
N LEU A 207 -22.46 -1.33 -7.37
CA LEU A 207 -21.77 -0.10 -7.76
C LEU A 207 -20.65 0.26 -6.76
N PHE A 208 -20.95 0.32 -5.45
CA PHE A 208 -19.94 0.67 -4.46
C PHE A 208 -18.88 -0.42 -4.27
N LEU A 209 -19.23 -1.70 -4.50
CA LEU A 209 -18.25 -2.78 -4.53
C LEU A 209 -17.28 -2.60 -5.71
N ALA A 210 -17.78 -2.26 -6.91
CA ALA A 210 -16.93 -1.99 -8.06
C ALA A 210 -16.00 -0.79 -7.82
N LEU A 211 -16.52 0.29 -7.25
CA LEU A 211 -15.72 1.46 -6.86
C LEU A 211 -14.66 1.13 -5.79
N GLN A 212 -15.00 0.24 -4.85
CA GLN A 212 -14.05 -0.26 -3.86
C GLN A 212 -12.91 -1.05 -4.53
N ILE A 213 -13.21 -1.89 -5.53
CA ILE A 213 -12.20 -2.65 -6.29
C ILE A 213 -11.31 -1.72 -7.11
N PHE A 214 -11.88 -0.71 -7.78
CA PHE A 214 -11.13 0.30 -8.55
C PHE A 214 -10.20 1.18 -7.70
N SER A 215 -10.39 1.21 -6.38
CA SER A 215 -9.55 1.99 -5.47
C SER A 215 -8.16 1.37 -5.23
N GLY A 216 -7.90 0.16 -5.76
CA GLY A 216 -6.56 -0.37 -5.93
C GLY A 216 -6.04 -1.31 -4.85
N TYR A 217 -6.91 -1.75 -3.93
CA TYR A 217 -6.55 -2.74 -2.91
C TYR A 217 -7.63 -3.83 -2.76
N PRO A 218 -7.64 -4.84 -3.64
CA PRO A 218 -8.69 -5.87 -3.70
C PRO A 218 -8.84 -6.68 -2.41
N LEU A 219 -7.76 -6.85 -1.64
CA LEU A 219 -7.80 -7.58 -0.37
C LEU A 219 -8.80 -6.98 0.63
N THR A 220 -8.93 -5.65 0.67
CA THR A 220 -9.98 -4.99 1.48
C THR A 220 -11.38 -5.37 1.00
N SER A 221 -11.59 -5.53 -0.30
CA SER A 221 -12.89 -5.92 -0.87
C SER A 221 -13.27 -7.33 -0.44
N ILE A 222 -12.31 -8.27 -0.37
CA ILE A 222 -12.53 -9.63 0.16
C ILE A 222 -12.97 -9.57 1.63
N TYR A 223 -12.25 -8.83 2.48
CA TYR A 223 -12.64 -8.64 3.88
C TYR A 223 -14.00 -7.95 4.02
N THR A 224 -14.32 -7.04 3.11
CA THR A 224 -15.62 -6.37 3.05
C THR A 224 -16.75 -7.33 2.74
N LEU A 225 -16.57 -8.22 1.76
CA LEU A 225 -17.56 -9.24 1.40
C LEU A 225 -17.78 -10.24 2.54
N ALA A 226 -16.70 -10.68 3.20
CA ALA A 226 -16.79 -11.55 4.37
C ALA A 226 -17.57 -10.89 5.52
N ALA A 227 -17.24 -9.63 5.86
CA ALA A 227 -17.94 -8.87 6.87
C ALA A 227 -19.41 -8.60 6.48
N ALA A 228 -19.68 -8.27 5.21
CA ALA A 228 -21.03 -8.04 4.69
C ALA A 228 -21.90 -9.31 4.75
N GLY A 229 -21.33 -10.47 4.41
CA GLY A 229 -22.00 -11.77 4.52
C GLY A 229 -22.34 -12.13 5.96
N LEU A 230 -21.36 -12.01 6.87
CA LEU A 230 -21.59 -12.24 8.30
C LEU A 230 -22.63 -11.27 8.89
N TYR A 231 -22.54 -9.98 8.52
CA TYR A 231 -23.52 -8.97 8.91
C TYR A 231 -24.92 -9.31 8.38
N PHE A 232 -25.02 -9.72 7.10
CA PHE A 232 -26.28 -10.11 6.48
C PHE A 232 -26.94 -11.26 7.25
N LEU A 233 -26.19 -12.32 7.56
CA LEU A 233 -26.69 -13.46 8.32
C LEU A 233 -27.20 -13.02 9.70
N TRP A 234 -26.39 -12.25 10.43
CA TRP A 234 -26.78 -11.74 11.76
C TRP A 234 -28.08 -10.94 11.70
N ARG A 235 -28.17 -9.98 10.77
CA ARG A 235 -29.35 -9.10 10.62
C ARG A 235 -30.57 -9.86 10.11
N HIS A 236 -30.38 -10.89 9.30
CA HIS A 236 -31.47 -11.73 8.82
C HIS A 236 -32.07 -12.57 9.96
N PHE A 237 -31.25 -13.20 10.80
CA PHE A 237 -31.77 -14.01 11.92
C PHE A 237 -32.53 -13.20 12.97
N GLU A 238 -32.36 -11.87 13.00
CA GLU A 238 -33.22 -10.97 13.77
C GLU A 238 -34.61 -10.79 13.15
N ASN A 239 -34.74 -10.85 11.82
CA ASN A 239 -35.97 -10.61 11.05
C ASN A 239 -36.21 -11.76 10.05
N LYS A 240 -36.78 -12.87 10.55
CA LYS A 240 -36.95 -14.18 9.87
C LYS A 240 -37.95 -14.22 8.71
N THR A 241 -37.89 -13.28 7.77
CA THR A 241 -38.76 -13.25 6.59
C THR A 241 -37.97 -13.15 5.29
N ASP A 242 -38.46 -13.78 4.22
CA ASP A 242 -37.96 -13.66 2.83
C ASP A 242 -36.45 -13.86 2.64
N PHE A 243 -35.86 -14.91 3.25
CA PHE A 243 -34.41 -15.19 3.14
C PHE A 243 -33.94 -15.25 1.69
N LEU A 244 -34.60 -16.05 0.86
CA LEU A 244 -34.24 -16.27 -0.55
C LEU A 244 -34.21 -14.97 -1.37
N LYS A 245 -35.19 -14.09 -1.17
CA LYS A 245 -35.24 -12.79 -1.86
C LYS A 245 -34.11 -11.88 -1.39
N LYS A 246 -33.86 -11.82 -0.09
CA LYS A 246 -32.82 -10.97 0.50
C LYS A 246 -31.42 -11.45 0.10
N SER A 247 -31.17 -12.76 0.14
CA SER A 247 -29.90 -13.36 -0.29
C SER A 247 -29.70 -13.21 -1.80
N GLY A 248 -30.76 -13.43 -2.60
CA GLY A 248 -30.72 -13.22 -4.06
C GLY A 248 -30.38 -11.78 -4.44
N LEU A 249 -30.89 -10.77 -3.71
CA LEU A 249 -30.53 -9.37 -3.94
C LEU A 249 -29.08 -9.03 -3.56
N LEU A 250 -28.58 -9.59 -2.46
CA LEU A 250 -27.19 -9.42 -2.07
C LEU A 250 -26.25 -10.09 -3.08
N PHE A 251 -26.56 -11.33 -3.48
CA PHE A 251 -25.84 -12.06 -4.50
C PHE A 251 -25.82 -11.32 -5.83
N LEU A 252 -26.97 -10.82 -6.30
CA LEU A 252 -27.05 -9.98 -7.50
C LEU A 252 -26.17 -8.74 -7.38
N GLY A 253 -26.14 -8.10 -6.20
CA GLY A 253 -25.26 -6.96 -5.93
C GLY A 253 -23.78 -7.33 -6.04
N VAL A 254 -23.36 -8.43 -5.41
CA VAL A 254 -21.97 -8.94 -5.50
C VAL A 254 -21.60 -9.23 -6.94
N MET A 255 -22.40 -10.01 -7.66
CA MET A 255 -22.13 -10.37 -9.06
C MET A 255 -22.11 -9.15 -9.98
N SER A 256 -23.02 -8.19 -9.76
CA SER A 256 -23.00 -6.92 -10.51
C SER A 256 -21.74 -6.12 -10.24
N GLY A 257 -21.26 -6.07 -8.99
CA GLY A 257 -20.03 -5.36 -8.65
C GLY A 257 -18.79 -6.00 -9.28
N LEU A 258 -18.71 -7.34 -9.27
CA LEU A 258 -17.64 -8.07 -9.96
C LEU A 258 -17.69 -7.86 -11.48
N ALA A 259 -18.88 -7.90 -12.09
CA ALA A 259 -19.05 -7.68 -13.51
C ALA A 259 -18.72 -6.23 -13.94
N LEU A 260 -19.13 -5.23 -13.14
CA LEU A 260 -18.75 -3.83 -13.34
C LEU A 260 -17.23 -3.62 -13.20
N ALA A 261 -16.56 -4.35 -12.32
CA ALA A 261 -15.12 -4.30 -12.14
C ALA A 261 -14.33 -5.25 -13.06
N ALA A 262 -14.99 -6.00 -13.95
CA ALA A 262 -14.36 -6.99 -14.82
C ALA A 262 -13.25 -6.40 -15.71
N VAL A 263 -13.40 -5.16 -16.16
CA VAL A 263 -12.38 -4.40 -16.91
C VAL A 263 -11.03 -4.31 -16.17
N GLN A 264 -11.05 -4.32 -14.83
CA GLN A 264 -9.85 -4.33 -13.99
C GLN A 264 -9.49 -5.75 -13.54
N ILE A 265 -10.48 -6.56 -13.14
CA ILE A 265 -10.25 -7.89 -12.55
C ILE A 265 -9.64 -8.88 -13.55
N LEU A 266 -10.13 -8.93 -14.79
CA LEU A 266 -9.66 -9.91 -15.77
C LEU A 266 -8.19 -9.70 -16.18
N PRO A 267 -7.73 -8.49 -16.58
CA PRO A 267 -6.32 -8.27 -16.87
C PRO A 267 -5.44 -8.43 -15.62
N ALA A 268 -5.92 -8.07 -14.43
CA ALA A 268 -5.18 -8.31 -13.19
C ALA A 268 -5.02 -9.81 -12.88
N LYS A 269 -6.03 -10.64 -13.22
CA LYS A 269 -5.95 -12.10 -13.09
C LYS A 269 -4.89 -12.67 -14.04
N GLU A 270 -4.94 -12.28 -15.31
CA GLU A 270 -3.94 -12.67 -16.33
C GLU A 270 -2.52 -12.31 -15.87
N LEU A 271 -2.34 -11.09 -15.34
CA LEU A 271 -1.08 -10.67 -14.75
C LEU A 271 -0.67 -11.51 -13.53
N SER A 272 -1.61 -11.80 -12.63
CA SER A 272 -1.31 -12.63 -11.46
C SER A 272 -0.89 -14.04 -11.84
N ASP A 273 -1.55 -14.66 -12.83
CA ASP A 273 -1.25 -16.01 -13.30
C ASP A 273 0.13 -16.11 -13.99
N LEU A 274 0.56 -15.03 -14.65
CA LEU A 274 1.81 -14.95 -15.43
C LEU A 274 2.97 -14.27 -14.68
N SER A 275 2.86 -14.11 -13.36
CA SER A 275 3.84 -13.37 -12.56
C SER A 275 4.55 -14.23 -11.52
N ILE A 276 5.57 -13.65 -10.90
CA ILE A 276 6.30 -14.23 -9.77
C ILE A 276 5.48 -14.36 -8.48
N ARG A 277 4.18 -14.01 -8.49
CA ARG A 277 3.40 -13.81 -7.26
C ARG A 277 3.36 -15.04 -6.34
N GLN A 278 3.43 -16.23 -6.91
CA GLN A 278 3.49 -17.50 -6.15
C GLN A 278 4.87 -17.79 -5.53
N PHE A 279 5.93 -17.16 -6.02
CA PHE A 279 7.32 -17.36 -5.57
C PHE A 279 7.79 -16.26 -4.61
N ASP A 280 7.15 -15.09 -4.62
CA ASP A 280 7.55 -13.95 -3.78
C ASP A 280 7.33 -14.18 -2.27
N THR A 281 8.42 -14.45 -1.56
CA THR A 281 8.42 -14.70 -0.11
C THR A 281 8.67 -13.45 0.75
N THR A 282 8.78 -12.26 0.14
CA THR A 282 9.15 -11.00 0.84
C THR A 282 8.31 -10.72 2.09
N ALA A 283 6.98 -10.92 2.02
CA ALA A 283 6.09 -10.67 3.13
C ALA A 283 6.25 -11.66 4.29
N VAL A 284 6.67 -12.90 3.98
CA VAL A 284 7.00 -13.93 4.98
C VAL A 284 8.33 -13.57 5.66
N ALA A 285 9.34 -13.19 4.87
CA ALA A 285 10.66 -12.79 5.36
C ALA A 285 10.62 -11.57 6.29
N ALA A 286 9.73 -10.61 6.03
CA ALA A 286 9.60 -9.40 6.86
C ALA A 286 8.83 -9.61 8.19
N ASN A 287 8.33 -10.83 8.47
CA ASN A 287 7.52 -11.15 9.65
C ASN A 287 6.33 -10.20 9.89
N VAL A 288 5.73 -9.70 8.80
CA VAL A 288 4.59 -8.76 8.83
C VAL A 288 3.25 -9.48 8.67
N LYS A 289 3.27 -10.80 8.45
CA LYS A 289 2.08 -11.59 8.16
C LYS A 289 1.11 -11.64 9.35
N TYR A 290 1.65 -11.85 10.55
CA TYR A 290 0.90 -11.99 11.79
C TYR A 290 1.24 -10.87 12.77
N LEU A 291 0.24 -10.40 13.50
CA LEU A 291 0.39 -9.49 14.63
C LEU A 291 0.86 -10.30 15.84
N PRO A 292 2.02 -9.98 16.45
CA PRO A 292 2.43 -10.58 17.71
C PRO A 292 1.46 -10.22 18.83
N PHE A 293 1.10 -11.17 19.70
CA PHE A 293 0.13 -10.94 20.79
C PHE A 293 0.51 -9.75 21.69
N GLY A 294 1.80 -9.57 22.00
CA GLY A 294 2.27 -8.43 22.79
C GLY A 294 2.01 -7.07 22.15
N LYS A 295 1.92 -7.01 20.81
CA LYS A 295 1.64 -5.77 20.06
C LYS A 295 0.15 -5.37 20.14
N LEU A 296 -0.73 -6.18 20.73
CA LEU A 296 -2.13 -5.78 21.01
C LEU A 296 -2.23 -4.58 21.95
N VAL A 297 -1.21 -4.34 22.79
CA VAL A 297 -1.12 -3.14 23.63
C VAL A 297 -1.15 -1.86 22.79
N SER A 298 -0.70 -1.92 21.53
CA SER A 298 -0.72 -0.79 20.60
C SER A 298 -2.13 -0.31 20.27
N PHE A 299 -3.16 -1.14 20.50
CA PHE A 299 -4.56 -0.69 20.42
C PHE A 299 -4.87 0.40 21.44
N PHE A 300 -4.33 0.27 22.66
CA PHE A 300 -4.52 1.20 23.78
C PHE A 300 -3.54 2.37 23.73
N ALA A 301 -2.32 2.11 23.27
CA ALA A 301 -1.26 3.10 23.17
C ALA A 301 -0.48 2.91 21.86
N PRO A 302 -0.82 3.65 20.77
CA PRO A 302 -0.27 3.40 19.43
C PRO A 302 1.25 3.38 19.37
N ASP A 303 1.89 4.30 20.08
CA ASP A 303 3.34 4.44 20.11
C ASP A 303 3.98 3.71 21.31
N TYR A 304 3.31 2.74 21.95
CA TYR A 304 3.87 2.00 23.08
C TYR A 304 5.26 1.42 22.74
N PHE A 305 5.41 0.90 21.52
CA PHE A 305 6.65 0.33 21.01
C PHE A 305 7.53 1.35 20.27
N GLY A 306 7.35 2.64 20.53
CA GLY A 306 7.99 3.72 19.79
C GLY A 306 7.34 4.01 18.45
N ASN A 307 7.97 4.89 17.68
CA ASN A 307 7.45 5.36 16.40
C ASN A 307 8.62 5.63 15.42
N PRO A 308 8.47 5.27 14.14
CA PRO A 308 9.52 5.44 13.13
C PRO A 308 9.99 6.90 12.97
N ALA A 309 9.08 7.87 13.07
CA ALA A 309 9.42 9.28 12.91
C ALA A 309 10.18 9.88 14.11
N THR A 310 10.31 9.13 15.21
CA THR A 310 11.14 9.50 16.36
C THR A 310 12.35 8.58 16.55
N ALA A 311 12.65 7.74 15.56
CA ALA A 311 13.82 6.84 15.55
C ALA A 311 14.00 6.02 16.84
N ASN A 312 12.89 5.63 17.48
CA ASN A 312 12.90 4.92 18.76
C ASN A 312 11.94 3.72 18.78
N ILE A 313 11.62 3.20 17.59
CA ILE A 313 10.80 2.01 17.44
C ILE A 313 11.55 0.76 17.91
N TRP A 314 10.86 -0.13 18.61
CA TRP A 314 11.45 -1.36 19.13
C TRP A 314 10.49 -2.58 19.03
N GLY A 315 11.07 -3.75 19.24
CA GLY A 315 10.41 -5.05 19.06
C GLY A 315 10.28 -5.48 17.59
N VAL A 316 9.47 -6.50 17.35
CA VAL A 316 9.38 -7.16 16.03
C VAL A 316 8.27 -6.55 15.16
N GLY A 317 8.54 -6.47 13.86
CA GLY A 317 7.61 -6.09 12.78
C GLY A 317 7.36 -4.58 12.63
N GLY A 318 6.82 -4.18 11.48
CA GLY A 318 6.68 -2.78 11.07
C GLY A 318 5.47 -2.06 11.68
N TYR A 319 5.67 -0.81 12.12
CA TYR A 319 4.63 0.07 12.67
C TYR A 319 3.42 0.21 11.73
N ASP A 320 3.69 0.35 10.44
CA ASP A 320 2.72 0.50 9.36
C ASP A 320 1.79 -0.72 9.21
N ASN A 321 2.30 -1.91 9.47
CA ASN A 321 1.55 -3.16 9.34
C ASN A 321 0.69 -3.44 10.57
N PHE A 322 1.04 -2.88 11.73
CA PHE A 322 0.40 -3.17 13.02
C PHE A 322 -0.37 -1.98 13.61
N ALA A 323 -0.58 -0.91 12.86
CA ALA A 323 -1.38 0.23 13.30
C ALA A 323 -2.90 -0.04 13.16
N PHE A 324 -3.64 -0.04 14.27
CA PHE A 324 -5.10 -0.28 14.27
C PHE A 324 -5.86 0.37 15.42
N ASN A 325 -5.19 1.21 16.21
CA ASN A 325 -5.80 1.91 17.33
C ASN A 325 -6.84 2.95 16.87
N ILE A 326 -7.68 3.36 17.81
CA ILE A 326 -8.48 4.59 17.73
C ILE A 326 -7.93 5.61 18.73
N ALA A 327 -8.39 6.86 18.68
CA ALA A 327 -7.98 7.87 19.66
C ALA A 327 -8.32 7.44 21.10
N ALA A 328 -7.50 7.82 22.08
CA ALA A 328 -7.64 7.38 23.47
C ALA A 328 -9.00 7.75 24.08
N VAL A 329 -9.57 8.91 23.73
CA VAL A 329 -10.94 9.28 24.10
C VAL A 329 -11.99 8.31 23.52
N GLY A 330 -11.76 7.78 22.32
CA GLY A 330 -12.57 6.73 21.73
C GLY A 330 -12.45 5.42 22.51
N ILE A 331 -11.26 5.06 22.96
CA ILE A 331 -11.00 3.88 23.78
C ILE A 331 -11.75 3.95 25.11
N PHE A 332 -11.78 5.13 25.73
CA PHE A 332 -12.60 5.39 26.92
C PHE A 332 -14.08 5.03 26.68
N PHE A 333 -14.67 5.52 25.59
CA PHE A 333 -16.06 5.20 25.26
C PHE A 333 -16.27 3.75 24.77
N PHE A 334 -15.26 3.14 24.16
CA PHE A 334 -15.27 1.72 23.79
C PHE A 334 -15.39 0.84 25.03
N MET A 335 -14.53 1.05 26.03
CA MET A 335 -14.58 0.32 27.30
C MET A 335 -15.91 0.55 28.03
N LEU A 336 -16.42 1.79 28.01
CA LEU A 336 -17.76 2.08 28.54
C LEU A 336 -18.86 1.30 27.82
N ALA A 337 -18.78 1.13 26.50
CA ALA A 337 -19.76 0.37 25.75
C ALA A 337 -19.81 -1.12 26.18
N LEU A 338 -18.65 -1.67 26.57
CA LEU A 338 -18.55 -3.03 27.12
C LEU A 338 -19.13 -3.10 28.53
N VAL A 339 -18.70 -2.21 29.44
CA VAL A 339 -19.08 -2.24 30.87
C VAL A 339 -20.56 -1.91 31.09
N THR A 340 -21.13 -1.02 30.28
CA THR A 340 -22.57 -0.69 30.29
C THR A 340 -23.42 -1.74 29.59
N ARG A 341 -22.78 -2.76 29.02
CA ARG A 341 -23.37 -3.84 28.23
C ARG A 341 -24.14 -3.41 26.98
N VAL A 342 -24.03 -2.15 26.53
CA VAL A 342 -24.68 -1.69 25.30
C VAL A 342 -24.11 -2.39 24.06
N ALA A 343 -22.83 -2.77 24.09
CA ALA A 343 -22.19 -3.56 23.04
C ALA A 343 -22.76 -4.99 22.91
N PHE A 344 -23.20 -5.59 24.02
CA PHE A 344 -23.73 -6.96 24.07
C PHE A 344 -25.22 -7.06 23.76
N ARG A 345 -25.89 -5.94 23.49
CA ARG A 345 -27.28 -5.98 23.01
C ARG A 345 -27.33 -6.72 21.69
N LYS A 346 -28.37 -7.54 21.48
CA LYS A 346 -28.55 -8.38 20.28
C LYS A 346 -28.22 -7.65 18.97
N ARG A 347 -28.72 -6.42 18.82
CA ARG A 347 -28.47 -5.58 17.63
C ARG A 347 -27.00 -5.22 17.37
N ASN A 348 -26.18 -5.15 18.42
CA ASN A 348 -24.82 -4.61 18.40
C ASN A 348 -23.75 -5.71 18.54
N ALA A 349 -24.10 -6.88 19.07
CA ALA A 349 -23.14 -7.93 19.39
C ALA A 349 -22.33 -8.44 18.18
N VAL A 350 -22.86 -8.31 16.95
CA VAL A 350 -22.13 -8.59 15.71
C VAL A 350 -20.81 -7.84 15.59
N PHE A 351 -20.72 -6.61 16.12
CA PHE A 351 -19.47 -5.85 16.08
C PHE A 351 -18.40 -6.38 17.03
N LEU A 352 -18.79 -7.06 18.11
CA LEU A 352 -17.85 -7.79 18.97
C LEU A 352 -17.32 -9.04 18.23
N ILE A 353 -18.19 -9.75 17.50
CA ILE A 353 -17.78 -10.89 16.68
C ILE A 353 -16.77 -10.44 15.61
N PHE A 354 -17.00 -9.29 14.97
CA PHE A 354 -16.04 -8.74 14.01
C PHE A 354 -14.66 -8.48 14.62
N ILE A 355 -14.59 -7.91 15.83
CA ILE A 355 -13.31 -7.71 16.54
C ILE A 355 -12.63 -9.05 16.80
N LEU A 356 -13.36 -10.02 17.35
CA LEU A 356 -12.81 -11.33 17.70
C LEU A 356 -12.28 -12.06 16.47
N LEU A 357 -13.05 -12.10 15.37
CA LEU A 357 -12.63 -12.73 14.12
C LEU A 357 -11.46 -12.00 13.46
N ALA A 358 -11.45 -10.66 13.48
CA ALA A 358 -10.35 -9.89 12.93
C ALA A 358 -9.05 -10.08 13.71
N ILE A 359 -9.10 -10.13 15.05
CA ILE A 359 -7.93 -10.41 15.89
C ILE A 359 -7.48 -11.86 15.72
N ALA A 360 -8.41 -12.82 15.68
CA ALA A 360 -8.09 -14.23 15.43
C ALA A 360 -7.46 -14.43 14.04
N TRP A 361 -7.89 -13.68 13.03
CA TRP A 361 -7.25 -13.72 11.71
C TRP A 361 -5.87 -13.05 11.70
N ALA A 362 -5.75 -11.90 12.35
CA ALA A 362 -4.51 -11.12 12.37
C ALA A 362 -3.39 -11.75 13.19
N THR A 363 -3.69 -12.56 14.21
CA THR A 363 -2.70 -13.19 15.11
C THR A 363 -2.37 -14.61 14.67
N LYS A 364 -1.17 -15.11 15.01
CA LYS A 364 -0.78 -16.50 14.73
C LYS A 364 -1.42 -17.45 15.75
N ASN A 365 -2.35 -18.29 15.30
CA ASN A 365 -3.06 -19.30 16.09
C ASN A 365 -3.57 -20.45 15.20
N PRO A 366 -4.05 -21.58 15.77
CA PRO A 366 -4.49 -22.74 14.98
C PRO A 366 -5.58 -22.43 13.93
N ILE A 367 -6.48 -21.48 14.21
CA ILE A 367 -7.55 -21.09 13.27
C ILE A 367 -6.96 -20.37 12.07
N SER A 368 -6.11 -19.36 12.32
CA SER A 368 -5.45 -18.59 11.26
C SER A 368 -4.58 -19.47 10.35
N GLN A 369 -3.92 -20.49 10.92
CA GLN A 369 -3.08 -21.43 10.20
C GLN A 369 -3.90 -22.46 9.41
N PHE A 370 -5.04 -22.92 9.94
CA PHE A 370 -5.94 -23.80 9.22
C PHE A 370 -6.52 -23.11 7.97
N LEU A 371 -6.97 -21.86 8.14
CA LEU A 371 -7.52 -21.06 7.04
C LEU A 371 -6.44 -20.60 6.04
N GLU A 372 -5.15 -20.70 6.39
CA GLU A 372 -4.02 -20.39 5.51
C GLU A 372 -3.98 -21.31 4.29
N GLY A 373 -4.30 -22.60 4.46
CA GLY A 373 -4.35 -23.57 3.35
C GLY A 373 -5.41 -23.24 2.28
N ILE A 374 -6.27 -22.26 2.54
CA ILE A 374 -7.40 -21.85 1.68
C ILE A 374 -7.19 -20.42 1.13
N SER A 375 -6.28 -19.60 1.70
CA SER A 375 -6.17 -18.17 1.39
C SER A 375 -4.73 -17.71 1.15
N ALA A 376 -4.46 -17.18 -0.05
CA ALA A 376 -3.17 -16.62 -0.47
C ALA A 376 -2.86 -15.20 0.06
N ALA A 377 -3.45 -14.79 1.20
CA ALA A 377 -3.24 -13.46 1.75
C ALA A 377 -1.79 -13.29 2.24
N SER A 378 -1.05 -12.33 1.66
CA SER A 378 0.36 -12.10 2.01
C SER A 378 0.55 -11.42 3.37
N ALA A 379 -0.49 -10.78 3.93
CA ALA A 379 -0.46 -10.21 5.27
C ALA A 379 -1.85 -10.22 5.92
N ASN A 380 -2.03 -11.02 6.98
CA ASN A 380 -3.33 -11.14 7.64
C ASN A 380 -3.68 -9.91 8.47
N THR A 381 -2.66 -9.19 8.94
CA THR A 381 -2.78 -7.91 9.67
C THR A 381 -3.54 -6.83 8.90
N ARG A 382 -3.70 -6.97 7.58
CA ARG A 382 -4.51 -6.06 6.77
C ARG A 382 -5.98 -6.03 7.18
N VAL A 383 -6.50 -7.05 7.85
CA VAL A 383 -7.88 -7.05 8.39
C VAL A 383 -8.07 -6.05 9.54
N LEU A 384 -7.00 -5.54 10.15
CA LEU A 384 -7.07 -4.76 11.38
C LEU A 384 -7.86 -3.45 11.24
N PHE A 385 -8.08 -2.93 10.03
CA PHE A 385 -9.03 -1.81 9.81
C PHE A 385 -10.44 -2.15 10.30
N VAL A 386 -10.85 -3.43 10.27
CA VAL A 386 -12.13 -3.90 10.80
C VAL A 386 -12.18 -3.69 12.31
N VAL A 387 -11.06 -3.90 13.02
CA VAL A 387 -10.94 -3.59 14.46
C VAL A 387 -11.08 -2.09 14.69
N SER A 388 -10.39 -1.25 13.91
CA SER A 388 -10.50 0.21 14.04
C SER A 388 -11.92 0.71 13.77
N PHE A 389 -12.59 0.21 12.73
CA PHE A 389 -13.97 0.56 12.41
C PHE A 389 -14.94 0.12 13.51
N THR A 390 -14.88 -1.14 13.92
CA THR A 390 -15.80 -1.71 14.91
C THR A 390 -15.62 -1.09 16.29
N ALA A 391 -14.37 -0.83 16.69
CA ALA A 391 -14.08 -0.06 17.89
C ALA A 391 -14.71 1.33 17.81
N SER A 392 -14.59 2.03 16.67
CA SER A 392 -15.22 3.34 16.46
C SER A 392 -16.76 3.28 16.56
N VAL A 393 -17.39 2.22 16.04
CA VAL A 393 -18.84 1.98 16.16
C VAL A 393 -19.24 1.76 17.62
N LEU A 394 -18.49 0.94 18.36
CA LEU A 394 -18.75 0.64 19.77
C LEU A 394 -18.49 1.87 20.65
N SER A 395 -17.45 2.66 20.37
CA SER A 395 -17.21 3.96 21.02
C SER A 395 -18.36 4.93 20.79
N ALA A 396 -18.90 5.00 19.57
CA ALA A 396 -20.08 5.83 19.29
C ALA A 396 -21.30 5.39 20.10
N LEU A 397 -21.53 4.08 20.25
CA LEU A 397 -22.58 3.54 21.12
C LEU A 397 -22.35 3.89 22.60
N GLY A 398 -21.12 3.79 23.09
CA GLY A 398 -20.74 4.19 24.44
C GLY A 398 -20.99 5.68 24.71
N PHE A 399 -20.57 6.54 23.78
CA PHE A 399 -20.84 7.99 23.84
C PHE A 399 -22.34 8.29 23.82
N ASP A 400 -23.11 7.65 22.92
CA ASP A 400 -24.56 7.83 22.84
C ASP A 400 -25.25 7.43 24.15
N TRP A 401 -24.81 6.35 24.78
CA TRP A 401 -25.31 5.87 26.06
C TRP A 401 -25.04 6.83 27.22
N VAL A 402 -23.80 7.32 27.32
CA VAL A 402 -23.40 8.34 28.32
C VAL A 402 -24.21 9.62 28.14
N SER A 403 -24.40 10.08 26.90
CA SER A 403 -25.13 11.32 26.60
C SER A 403 -26.60 11.27 27.06
N GLN A 404 -27.14 10.07 27.29
CA GLN A 404 -28.51 9.86 27.80
C GLN A 404 -28.56 9.78 29.34
N ASN A 405 -27.46 10.06 30.04
CA ASN A 405 -27.32 9.95 31.50
C ASN A 405 -27.63 8.55 32.07
N LYS A 406 -27.29 7.49 31.33
CA LYS A 406 -27.60 6.10 31.71
C LYS A 406 -26.43 5.34 32.37
N THR A 407 -25.41 6.05 32.86
CA THR A 407 -24.17 5.44 33.37
C THR A 407 -23.97 5.69 34.87
N LYS A 408 -23.57 4.64 35.60
CA LYS A 408 -23.19 4.71 37.02
C LYS A 408 -21.73 5.17 37.18
N LEU A 409 -21.38 5.70 38.36
CA LEU A 409 -20.03 6.22 38.65
C LEU A 409 -18.94 5.16 38.43
N TRP A 410 -19.11 3.95 39.00
CA TRP A 410 -18.11 2.89 38.86
C TRP A 410 -17.85 2.51 37.40
N GLN A 411 -18.89 2.56 36.54
CA GLN A 411 -18.75 2.26 35.11
C GLN A 411 -17.86 3.30 34.41
N LYS A 412 -18.01 4.58 34.80
CA LYS A 412 -17.15 5.67 34.31
C LYS A 412 -15.71 5.53 34.76
N ALA A 413 -15.46 4.94 35.94
CA ALA A 413 -14.12 4.75 36.48
C ALA A 413 -13.35 3.60 35.83
N VAL A 414 -14.01 2.56 35.30
CA VAL A 414 -13.35 1.37 34.72
C VAL A 414 -12.29 1.72 33.66
N PRO A 415 -12.54 2.59 32.66
CA PRO A 415 -11.51 2.92 31.68
C PRO A 415 -10.25 3.57 32.28
N VAL A 416 -10.42 4.42 33.30
CA VAL A 416 -9.30 5.06 34.00
C VAL A 416 -8.49 4.03 34.78
N ILE A 417 -9.18 3.10 35.48
CA ILE A 417 -8.52 2.00 36.20
C ILE A 417 -7.75 1.12 35.21
N GLY A 418 -8.32 0.79 34.05
CA GLY A 418 -7.66 -0.01 33.03
C GLY A 418 -6.36 0.64 32.52
N TYR A 419 -6.37 1.95 32.24
CA TYR A 419 -5.16 2.68 31.88
C TYR A 419 -4.17 2.81 33.07
N GLY A 420 -4.67 2.98 34.29
CA GLY A 420 -3.84 3.01 35.49
C GLY A 420 -3.07 1.70 35.70
N ILE A 421 -3.70 0.55 35.46
CA ILE A 421 -3.06 -0.77 35.49
C ILE A 421 -1.99 -0.87 34.41
N LEU A 422 -2.27 -0.41 33.19
CA LEU A 422 -1.29 -0.43 32.10
C LEU A 422 -0.05 0.42 32.42
N VAL A 423 -0.25 1.66 32.91
CA VAL A 423 0.82 2.57 33.33
C VAL A 423 1.63 1.97 34.48
N ALA A 424 0.96 1.45 35.51
CA ALA A 424 1.62 0.82 36.65
C ALA A 424 2.43 -0.42 36.22
N GLY A 425 1.88 -1.26 35.33
CA GLY A 425 2.57 -2.43 34.80
C GLY A 425 3.85 -2.07 34.04
N THR A 426 3.81 -1.05 33.18
CA THR A 426 5.01 -0.57 32.46
C THR A 426 6.05 0.00 33.43
N LEU A 427 5.63 0.76 34.45
CA LEU A 427 6.53 1.33 35.45
C LEU A 427 7.17 0.26 36.34
N LEU A 428 6.41 -0.75 36.75
CA LEU A 428 6.93 -1.90 37.51
C LEU A 428 7.93 -2.70 36.68
N GLY A 429 7.66 -2.92 35.39
CA GLY A 429 8.62 -3.53 34.48
C GLY A 429 9.92 -2.72 34.38
N TYR A 430 9.82 -1.40 34.20
CA TYR A 430 11.00 -0.52 34.16
C TYR A 430 11.84 -0.64 35.43
N ARG A 431 11.22 -0.56 36.62
CA ARG A 431 11.92 -0.72 37.91
C ARG A 431 12.53 -2.10 38.10
N PHE A 432 11.87 -3.15 37.61
CA PHE A 432 12.40 -4.50 37.66
C PHE A 432 13.72 -4.60 36.90
N PHE A 433 13.77 -4.15 35.64
CA PHE A 433 15.00 -4.18 34.84
C PHE A 433 16.08 -3.24 35.38
N GLN A 434 15.69 -2.10 35.97
CA GLN A 434 16.62 -1.22 36.66
C GLN A 434 17.32 -1.94 37.83
N ASN A 435 16.54 -2.54 38.73
CA ASN A 435 17.10 -3.27 39.87
C ASN A 435 17.97 -4.45 39.42
N MET A 436 17.57 -5.18 38.38
CA MET A 436 18.36 -6.29 37.81
C MET A 436 19.69 -5.80 37.24
N LYS A 437 19.70 -4.69 36.49
CA LYS A 437 20.93 -4.09 35.96
C LYS A 437 21.85 -3.62 37.10
N GLU A 438 21.30 -2.92 38.09
CA GLU A 438 22.08 -2.45 39.25
C GLU A 438 22.71 -3.64 40.00
N THR A 439 21.95 -4.71 40.23
CA THR A 439 22.43 -5.95 40.87
C THR A 439 23.57 -6.60 40.08
N LEU A 440 23.41 -6.73 38.75
CA LEU A 440 24.45 -7.30 37.89
C LEU A 440 25.67 -6.39 37.71
N SER A 441 25.52 -5.07 37.84
CA SER A 441 26.66 -4.13 37.74
C SER A 441 27.60 -4.16 38.93
N LEU A 442 27.19 -4.78 40.04
CA LEU A 442 28.04 -5.04 41.20
C LEU A 442 28.94 -6.30 41.01
N ILE A 443 29.11 -6.77 39.77
CA ILE A 443 29.86 -8.00 39.46
C ILE A 443 31.33 -7.94 39.86
N ASP A 444 31.92 -6.74 39.96
CA ASP A 444 33.30 -6.53 40.42
C ASP A 444 33.50 -7.01 41.87
N VAL A 445 32.41 -7.17 42.64
CA VAL A 445 32.42 -7.78 43.98
C VAL A 445 32.57 -9.32 43.92
N TRP A 446 32.23 -9.94 42.78
CA TRP A 446 32.24 -11.39 42.53
C TRP A 446 33.40 -11.84 41.62
N ASP A 447 34.32 -10.93 41.31
CA ASP A 447 35.43 -11.03 40.36
C ASP A 447 36.32 -12.30 40.47
N PRO A 448 36.59 -12.87 41.67
CA PRO A 448 37.44 -14.06 41.79
C PRO A 448 36.81 -15.37 41.26
N LEU A 449 35.50 -15.41 40.98
CA LEU A 449 34.74 -16.65 40.75
C LEU A 449 34.21 -16.81 39.31
N ILE A 450 34.44 -15.84 38.42
CA ILE A 450 33.80 -15.78 37.10
C ILE A 450 34.82 -15.96 35.98
N THR A 451 34.62 -16.99 35.14
CA THR A 451 35.41 -17.24 33.94
C THR A 451 35.27 -16.08 32.94
N GLU A 452 36.25 -15.90 32.05
CA GLU A 452 36.22 -14.86 31.01
C GLU A 452 34.95 -14.97 30.13
N SER A 453 34.53 -16.18 29.78
CA SER A 453 33.26 -16.45 29.07
C SER A 453 32.02 -16.04 29.87
N GLY A 454 32.04 -16.24 31.19
CA GLY A 454 30.98 -15.78 32.09
C GLY A 454 30.88 -14.26 32.15
N ARG A 455 32.03 -13.56 32.14
CA ARG A 455 32.09 -12.09 32.07
C ARG A 455 31.44 -11.56 30.80
N VAL A 456 31.78 -12.14 29.64
CA VAL A 456 31.16 -11.77 28.36
C VAL A 456 29.64 -11.97 28.41
N GLY A 457 29.17 -13.12 28.93
CA GLY A 457 27.74 -13.39 29.08
C GLY A 457 27.02 -12.36 29.99
N ILE A 458 27.65 -11.97 31.10
CA ILE A 458 27.11 -10.97 32.03
C ILE A 458 27.06 -9.58 31.39
N VAL A 459 28.12 -9.17 30.67
CA VAL A 459 28.13 -7.88 29.94
C VAL A 459 26.99 -7.84 28.92
N LEU A 460 26.81 -8.91 28.14
CA LEU A 460 25.70 -9.01 27.18
C LEU A 460 24.33 -8.94 27.88
N LEU A 461 24.17 -9.56 29.05
CA LEU A 461 22.94 -9.46 29.85
C LEU A 461 22.69 -8.04 30.38
N ILE A 462 23.74 -7.34 30.85
CA ILE A 462 23.64 -5.94 31.30
C ILE A 462 23.23 -5.03 30.14
N GLU A 463 23.82 -5.23 28.95
CA GLU A 463 23.45 -4.50 27.74
C GLU A 463 22.00 -4.77 27.33
N ASP A 464 21.55 -6.03 27.38
CA ASP A 464 20.17 -6.38 27.07
C ASP A 464 19.19 -5.76 28.08
N PHE A 465 19.48 -5.80 29.38
CA PHE A 465 18.65 -5.14 30.40
C PHE A 465 18.65 -3.61 30.25
N ALA A 466 19.78 -3.00 29.90
CA ALA A 466 19.84 -1.58 29.60
C ALA A 466 18.95 -1.20 28.41
N LYS A 467 18.94 -2.04 27.36
CA LYS A 467 18.06 -1.88 26.21
C LYS A 467 16.58 -2.04 26.60
N GLN A 468 16.22 -3.08 27.36
CA GLN A 468 14.85 -3.30 27.82
C GLN A 468 14.34 -2.13 28.69
N MET A 469 15.19 -1.54 29.53
CA MET A 469 14.85 -0.31 30.25
C MET A 469 14.58 0.88 29.32
N LEU A 470 15.41 1.09 28.30
CA LEU A 470 15.21 2.18 27.34
C LEU A 470 13.89 2.02 26.57
N ASP A 471 13.57 0.79 26.19
CA ASP A 471 12.32 0.42 25.51
C ASP A 471 11.10 0.69 26.41
N LEU A 472 11.15 0.30 27.69
CA LEU A 472 10.08 0.55 28.66
C LEU A 472 9.96 2.02 29.05
N ASN A 473 11.06 2.77 29.09
CA ASN A 473 11.02 4.22 29.28
C ASN A 473 10.32 4.91 28.10
N THR A 474 10.61 4.46 26.87
CA THR A 474 9.89 4.90 25.67
C THR A 474 8.39 4.59 25.77
N ALA A 475 8.04 3.38 26.20
CA ALA A 475 6.65 2.98 26.40
C ALA A 475 5.93 3.83 27.46
N PHE A 476 6.56 4.05 28.61
CA PHE A 476 6.02 4.87 29.70
C PHE A 476 5.77 6.31 29.26
N ARG A 477 6.75 6.93 28.58
CA ARG A 477 6.62 8.27 28.02
C ARG A 477 5.46 8.35 27.02
N ASN A 478 5.33 7.36 26.14
CA ASN A 478 4.30 7.35 25.10
C ASN A 478 2.90 6.97 25.64
N LEU A 479 2.80 6.43 26.86
CA LEU A 479 1.53 6.23 27.59
C LEU A 479 0.99 7.50 28.24
N ALA A 480 1.83 8.51 28.50
CA ALA A 480 1.45 9.70 29.24
C ALA A 480 0.25 10.44 28.61
N ILE A 481 0.30 10.70 27.29
CA ILE A 481 -0.76 11.41 26.58
C ILE A 481 -2.06 10.59 26.54
N PRO A 482 -2.07 9.31 26.11
CA PRO A 482 -3.28 8.48 26.17
C PRO A 482 -3.90 8.40 27.57
N ALA A 483 -3.09 8.18 28.61
CA ALA A 483 -3.57 8.09 29.99
C ALA A 483 -4.17 9.42 30.47
N PHE A 484 -3.53 10.55 30.14
CA PHE A 484 -4.04 11.88 30.46
C PHE A 484 -5.36 12.17 29.74
N VAL A 485 -5.48 11.83 28.46
CA VAL A 485 -6.74 11.99 27.69
C VAL A 485 -7.86 11.15 28.29
N VAL A 486 -7.57 9.91 28.71
CA VAL A 486 -8.55 9.02 29.38
C VAL A 486 -8.98 9.58 30.73
N LEU A 487 -8.04 10.15 31.49
CA LEU A 487 -8.33 10.84 32.75
C LEU A 487 -9.22 12.07 32.53
N LEU A 488 -8.93 12.91 31.53
CA LEU A 488 -9.78 14.05 31.20
C LEU A 488 -11.17 13.60 30.71
N ALA A 489 -11.24 12.53 29.91
CA ALA A 489 -12.50 11.97 29.44
C ALA A 489 -13.41 11.55 30.61
N PHE A 490 -12.83 11.03 31.70
CA PHE A 490 -13.57 10.73 32.92
C PHE A 490 -14.29 11.94 33.52
N PHE A 491 -13.64 13.11 33.58
CA PHE A 491 -14.29 14.34 34.05
C PHE A 491 -15.31 14.87 33.05
N VAL A 492 -14.99 14.80 31.75
CA VAL A 492 -15.87 15.25 30.66
C VAL A 492 -17.22 14.52 30.65
N VAL A 493 -17.26 13.22 30.97
CA VAL A 493 -18.53 12.46 31.00
C VAL A 493 -19.48 12.79 32.15
N PHE A 494 -19.16 13.76 33.02
CA PHE A 494 -20.11 14.33 33.99
C PHE A 494 -20.91 15.52 33.43
N ILE A 495 -20.53 16.04 32.26
CA ILE A 495 -21.22 17.16 31.62
C ILE A 495 -22.61 16.70 31.14
N LYS A 496 -23.67 17.30 31.71
CA LYS A 496 -25.07 16.98 31.37
C LYS A 496 -25.50 17.55 30.01
N ASN A 497 -24.94 18.70 29.61
CA ASN A 497 -25.27 19.31 28.32
C ASN A 497 -24.59 18.52 27.19
N LYS A 498 -25.41 17.83 26.37
CA LYS A 498 -24.94 16.97 25.28
C LYS A 498 -24.09 17.69 24.23
N THR A 499 -24.30 18.99 24.02
CA THR A 499 -23.51 19.80 23.07
C THR A 499 -22.13 20.06 23.64
N ILE A 500 -22.06 20.50 24.90
CA ILE A 500 -20.81 20.76 25.61
C ILE A 500 -20.01 19.45 25.76
N LEU A 501 -20.66 18.35 26.16
CA LEU A 501 -20.06 17.02 26.22
C LEU A 501 -19.41 16.62 24.88
N PHE A 502 -20.11 16.84 23.77
CA PHE A 502 -19.59 16.56 22.43
C PHE A 502 -18.38 17.45 22.09
N ILE A 503 -18.44 18.76 22.35
CA ILE A 503 -17.35 19.69 22.08
C ILE A 503 -16.09 19.30 22.84
N PHE A 504 -16.18 19.03 24.15
CA PHE A 504 -15.02 18.60 24.94
C PHE A 504 -14.49 17.23 24.50
N THR A 505 -15.38 16.29 24.15
CA THR A 505 -14.98 14.98 23.62
C THR A 505 -14.21 15.12 22.29
N VAL A 506 -14.68 15.98 21.39
CA VAL A 506 -13.99 16.30 20.15
C VAL A 506 -12.66 17.01 20.44
N GLY A 507 -12.60 17.94 21.39
CA GLY A 507 -11.36 18.59 21.80
C GLY A 507 -10.28 17.59 22.26
N LEU A 508 -10.68 16.58 23.05
CA LEU A 508 -9.78 15.48 23.44
C LEU A 508 -9.33 14.62 22.26
N LEU A 509 -10.21 14.40 21.27
CA LEU A 509 -9.83 13.73 20.02
C LEU A 509 -8.82 14.58 19.24
N THR A 510 -9.03 15.89 19.12
CA THR A 510 -8.14 16.83 18.44
C THR A 510 -6.72 16.79 18.99
N LEU A 511 -6.56 16.67 20.31
CA LEU A 511 -5.24 16.50 20.95
C LEU A 511 -4.52 15.26 20.42
N SER A 512 -5.23 14.13 20.32
CA SER A 512 -4.66 12.87 19.79
C SER A 512 -4.30 13.01 18.31
N VAL A 513 -5.19 13.61 17.51
CA VAL A 513 -4.98 13.82 16.07
C VAL A 513 -3.73 14.66 15.81
N GLY A 514 -3.60 15.81 16.48
CA GLY A 514 -2.45 16.70 16.31
C GLY A 514 -1.13 16.00 16.60
N THR A 515 -1.06 15.24 17.71
CA THR A 515 0.17 14.54 18.09
C THR A 515 0.55 13.38 17.16
N SER A 516 -0.43 12.64 16.63
CA SER A 516 -0.16 11.44 15.83
C SER A 516 0.08 11.76 14.35
N PHE A 517 -0.74 12.64 13.76
CA PHE A 517 -0.66 12.96 12.33
C PHE A 517 0.58 13.78 11.99
N ASP A 518 0.93 14.77 12.82
CA ASP A 518 2.15 15.55 12.63
C ASP A 518 3.42 14.71 12.80
N LYS A 519 3.34 13.61 13.53
CA LYS A 519 4.46 12.69 13.71
C LYS A 519 4.66 11.83 12.47
N TYR A 520 3.60 11.20 11.96
CA TYR A 520 3.72 10.19 10.92
C TYR A 520 3.66 10.73 9.48
N LEU A 521 2.79 11.70 9.18
CA LEU A 521 2.59 12.16 7.80
C LEU A 521 3.71 13.11 7.35
N SER A 522 4.30 12.83 6.18
CA SER A 522 5.26 13.74 5.56
C SER A 522 4.56 14.83 4.76
N PHE A 523 5.03 16.06 4.92
CA PHE A 523 4.62 17.22 4.12
C PHE A 523 5.89 17.82 3.55
N THR A 524 6.00 17.85 2.22
CA THR A 524 7.21 18.23 1.49
C THR A 524 6.96 19.47 0.67
N LYS A 525 7.98 20.32 0.51
CA LYS A 525 7.86 21.46 -0.40
C LYS A 525 7.71 20.95 -1.83
N LYS A 526 6.99 21.70 -2.67
CA LYS A 526 6.77 21.34 -4.09
C LYS A 526 8.09 21.12 -4.83
N GLU A 527 9.09 21.96 -4.56
CA GLU A 527 10.44 21.90 -5.14
C GLU A 527 11.24 20.64 -4.76
N TRP A 528 10.78 19.85 -3.78
CA TRP A 528 11.43 18.60 -3.36
C TRP A 528 10.78 17.36 -3.96
N VAL A 529 9.66 17.51 -4.68
CA VAL A 529 8.95 16.39 -5.28
C VAL A 529 9.51 16.17 -6.68
N PHE A 530 10.39 15.17 -6.81
CA PHE A 530 11.12 14.87 -8.06
C PHE A 530 11.87 16.08 -8.64
N PRO A 531 12.81 16.69 -7.89
CA PRO A 531 13.58 17.80 -8.42
C PRO A 531 14.53 17.35 -9.52
N GLU A 532 14.68 18.20 -10.54
CA GLU A 532 15.68 18.05 -11.59
C GLU A 532 17.10 18.19 -11.00
N THR A 533 18.04 17.45 -11.57
CA THR A 533 19.45 17.50 -11.21
C THR A 533 20.27 17.32 -12.47
N GLN A 534 21.48 17.89 -12.51
CA GLN A 534 22.35 17.79 -13.67
C GLN A 534 22.59 16.33 -14.13
N ALA A 535 22.70 15.38 -13.18
CA ALA A 535 22.88 13.97 -13.50
C ALA A 535 21.62 13.36 -14.16
N ILE A 536 20.42 13.69 -13.68
CA ILE A 536 19.16 13.24 -14.29
C ILE A 536 18.97 13.89 -15.65
N ASP A 537 19.19 15.19 -15.78
CA ASP A 537 19.05 15.92 -17.04
C ASP A 537 20.01 15.35 -18.10
N LYS A 538 21.23 14.98 -17.68
CA LYS A 538 22.21 14.32 -18.53
C LYS A 538 21.70 12.96 -19.02
N LEU A 539 21.16 12.13 -18.12
CA LEU A 539 20.58 10.84 -18.48
C LEU A 539 19.39 11.01 -19.43
N VAL A 540 18.43 11.90 -19.13
CA VAL A 540 17.24 12.15 -19.96
C VAL A 540 17.63 12.60 -21.37
N ASN A 541 18.55 13.55 -21.49
CA ASN A 541 18.96 14.09 -22.79
C ASN A 541 19.78 13.11 -23.63
N GLN A 542 20.45 12.13 -23.01
CA GLN A 542 21.33 11.20 -23.72
C GLN A 542 20.68 9.86 -24.05
N THR A 543 19.85 9.34 -23.15
CA THR A 543 19.25 7.99 -23.29
C THR A 543 18.20 7.92 -24.40
N GLY A 544 17.47 9.01 -24.66
CA GLY A 544 16.42 9.02 -25.69
C GLY A 544 15.38 7.92 -25.46
N GLU A 545 15.20 7.03 -26.44
CA GLU A 545 14.27 5.89 -26.34
C GLU A 545 14.91 4.63 -25.73
N HIS A 546 16.24 4.62 -25.56
CA HIS A 546 17.00 3.52 -24.98
C HIS A 546 16.88 3.50 -23.45
N ARG A 547 17.30 2.40 -22.84
CA ARG A 547 17.30 2.27 -21.38
C ARG A 547 18.59 2.79 -20.78
N PHE A 548 18.47 3.26 -19.55
CA PHE A 548 19.61 3.36 -18.66
C PHE A 548 19.51 2.28 -17.59
N GLU A 549 20.63 1.99 -16.95
CA GLU A 549 20.68 1.17 -15.76
C GLU A 549 21.53 1.83 -14.69
N LYS A 550 21.48 1.28 -13.48
CA LYS A 550 22.21 1.83 -12.35
C LYS A 550 22.75 0.72 -11.46
N GLU A 551 23.79 1.05 -10.70
CA GLU A 551 24.24 0.14 -9.66
C GLU A 551 23.18 -0.06 -8.57
N LYS A 552 23.30 -1.18 -7.86
CA LYS A 552 22.48 -1.48 -6.69
C LYS A 552 23.03 -0.78 -5.44
N ALA A 553 22.80 0.52 -5.37
CA ALA A 553 23.13 1.37 -4.22
C ALA A 553 22.02 2.40 -3.98
N GLU A 554 22.28 3.36 -3.09
CA GLU A 554 21.45 4.53 -2.78
C GLU A 554 21.38 5.57 -3.92
N ILE A 555 21.31 5.11 -5.18
CA ILE A 555 21.14 5.92 -6.38
C ILE A 555 19.81 5.59 -7.06
N LEU A 556 19.04 6.62 -7.42
CA LEU A 556 17.79 6.55 -8.20
C LEU A 556 16.92 5.34 -7.79
N PRO A 557 16.29 5.34 -6.60
CA PRO A 557 15.61 4.15 -6.09
C PRO A 557 14.50 3.68 -7.03
N GLN A 558 14.08 2.42 -6.88
CA GLN A 558 13.27 1.74 -7.88
C GLN A 558 12.07 2.57 -8.39
N ASN A 559 11.90 2.57 -9.72
CA ASN A 559 10.83 3.21 -10.48
C ASN A 559 10.77 4.75 -10.40
N THR A 560 11.68 5.40 -9.66
CA THR A 560 11.68 6.89 -9.58
C THR A 560 12.05 7.54 -10.90
N TRP A 561 12.82 6.88 -11.74
CA TRP A 561 13.18 7.33 -13.08
C TRP A 561 11.96 7.45 -14.02
N SER A 562 10.91 6.66 -13.79
CA SER A 562 9.66 6.71 -14.56
C SER A 562 8.98 8.09 -14.50
N ALA A 563 9.19 8.84 -13.41
CA ALA A 563 8.68 10.21 -13.28
C ALA A 563 9.33 11.19 -14.28
N TYR A 564 10.52 10.87 -14.78
CA TYR A 564 11.26 11.65 -15.79
C TYR A 564 11.14 11.05 -17.20
N GLY A 565 10.35 9.99 -17.39
CA GLY A 565 10.20 9.30 -18.67
C GLY A 565 11.38 8.40 -19.05
N LEU A 566 12.36 8.23 -18.17
CA LEU A 566 13.47 7.30 -18.36
C LEU A 566 12.97 5.84 -18.29
N LYS A 567 13.70 4.93 -18.94
CA LYS A 567 13.40 3.50 -18.98
C LYS A 567 14.54 2.69 -18.39
N SER A 568 14.20 1.64 -17.64
CA SER A 568 15.17 0.71 -17.05
C SER A 568 14.66 -0.73 -17.14
N SER A 569 15.61 -1.66 -17.21
CA SER A 569 15.34 -3.09 -17.15
C SER A 569 15.14 -3.58 -15.71
N SER A 570 15.56 -2.79 -14.72
CA SER A 570 15.29 -2.99 -13.31
C SER A 570 13.92 -2.40 -12.90
N GLY A 571 13.49 -2.69 -11.67
CA GLY A 571 12.28 -2.10 -11.10
C GLY A 571 11.66 -2.87 -9.94
N GLN A 572 10.69 -2.23 -9.30
CA GLN A 572 9.81 -2.79 -8.27
C GLN A 572 8.45 -3.10 -8.90
N PHE A 573 8.03 -4.37 -8.89
CA PHE A 573 6.67 -4.73 -9.27
C PHE A 573 6.23 -6.01 -8.57
N THR A 574 5.14 -5.94 -7.78
CA THR A 574 4.67 -7.12 -7.02
C THR A 574 4.23 -8.27 -7.93
N HIS A 575 3.89 -7.98 -9.19
CA HIS A 575 3.49 -8.96 -10.20
C HIS A 575 4.46 -8.95 -11.39
N THR A 576 5.78 -8.84 -11.16
CA THR A 576 6.78 -8.97 -12.23
C THR A 576 6.46 -10.19 -13.11
N PRO A 577 6.35 -10.02 -14.44
CA PRO A 577 6.15 -11.14 -15.36
C PRO A 577 7.21 -12.21 -15.14
N LEU A 578 6.80 -13.48 -15.08
CA LEU A 578 7.67 -14.59 -14.69
C LEU A 578 8.84 -14.78 -15.67
N SER A 579 8.60 -14.64 -16.97
CA SER A 579 9.63 -14.72 -18.00
C SER A 579 10.69 -13.64 -17.80
N THR A 580 10.28 -12.38 -17.64
CA THR A 580 11.19 -11.26 -17.34
C THR A 580 12.00 -11.53 -16.08
N ALA A 581 11.34 -11.94 -14.98
CA ALA A 581 12.02 -12.19 -13.72
C ALA A 581 13.08 -13.30 -13.83
N ARG A 582 12.75 -14.40 -14.52
CA ARG A 582 13.68 -15.51 -14.80
C ARG A 582 14.84 -15.04 -15.67
N TYR A 583 14.58 -14.22 -16.68
CA TYR A 583 15.63 -13.70 -17.55
C TYR A 583 16.60 -12.81 -16.78
N LEU A 584 16.10 -11.82 -16.03
CA LEU A 584 16.95 -10.96 -15.20
C LEU A 584 17.70 -11.76 -14.11
N ASN A 585 17.07 -12.80 -13.55
CA ASN A 585 17.72 -13.69 -12.59
C ASN A 585 18.85 -14.52 -13.24
N LEU A 586 18.65 -15.00 -14.46
CA LEU A 586 19.66 -15.73 -15.21
C LEU A 586 20.88 -14.84 -15.47
N ILE A 587 20.66 -13.59 -15.87
CA ILE A 587 21.72 -12.60 -16.08
C ILE A 587 22.57 -12.45 -14.82
N ASN A 588 21.92 -12.28 -13.67
CA ASN A 588 22.61 -12.04 -12.40
C ASN A 588 23.30 -13.26 -11.81
N THR A 589 22.67 -14.43 -11.89
CA THR A 589 23.09 -15.60 -11.10
C THR A 589 23.69 -16.73 -11.93
N LYS A 590 23.63 -16.62 -13.26
CA LYS A 590 23.95 -17.70 -14.21
C LYS A 590 23.20 -19.00 -13.91
N ALA A 591 22.00 -18.89 -13.35
CA ALA A 591 21.14 -20.04 -13.06
C ALA A 591 19.66 -19.63 -13.10
N LEU A 592 18.78 -20.57 -13.44
CA LEU A 592 17.35 -20.42 -13.25
C LEU A 592 16.97 -20.87 -11.84
N LYS A 593 16.72 -19.92 -10.94
CA LYS A 593 16.32 -20.21 -9.55
C LYS A 593 15.01 -19.49 -9.22
N ASP A 594 13.90 -20.19 -9.35
CA ASP A 594 12.57 -19.63 -9.04
C ASP A 594 12.45 -19.22 -7.55
N GLU A 595 13.18 -19.89 -6.65
CA GLU A 595 13.15 -19.67 -5.20
C GLU A 595 13.71 -18.31 -4.76
N VAL A 596 14.57 -17.70 -5.58
CA VAL A 596 15.20 -16.40 -5.28
C VAL A 596 14.52 -15.23 -6.00
N LEU A 597 13.44 -15.49 -6.72
CA LEU A 597 12.70 -14.44 -7.43
C LEU A 597 12.06 -13.48 -6.43
N SER A 598 12.17 -12.19 -6.75
CA SER A 598 11.73 -11.11 -5.89
C SER A 598 11.01 -10.04 -6.70
N ARG A 599 10.05 -9.37 -6.04
CA ARG A 599 9.38 -8.17 -6.57
C ARG A 599 10.33 -6.99 -6.80
N TYR A 600 11.53 -7.04 -6.20
CA TYR A 600 12.60 -6.10 -6.43
C TYR A 600 13.58 -6.74 -7.42
N SER A 601 13.52 -6.32 -8.69
CA SER A 601 14.45 -6.80 -9.71
C SER A 601 15.52 -5.74 -9.97
N TYR A 602 16.78 -6.19 -9.94
CA TYR A 602 17.96 -5.39 -10.23
C TYR A 602 18.80 -6.11 -11.26
N ILE A 603 19.75 -5.40 -11.87
CA ILE A 603 20.80 -5.99 -12.69
C ILE A 603 22.13 -5.70 -11.99
N GLU A 604 22.80 -6.76 -11.56
CA GLU A 604 24.08 -6.70 -10.84
C GLU A 604 25.23 -7.21 -11.71
N ALA A 605 24.97 -8.17 -12.60
CA ALA A 605 25.98 -8.78 -13.46
C ALA A 605 26.16 -8.00 -14.76
N THR A 606 26.74 -6.80 -14.65
CA THR A 606 27.02 -5.91 -15.80
C THR A 606 28.01 -6.51 -16.81
N LYS A 607 28.77 -7.54 -16.42
CA LYS A 607 29.71 -8.29 -17.28
C LYS A 607 29.09 -9.49 -18.01
N SER A 608 27.79 -9.75 -17.82
CA SER A 608 27.12 -10.84 -18.52
C SER A 608 26.93 -10.46 -19.98
N PRO A 609 27.22 -11.33 -20.97
CA PRO A 609 26.96 -11.01 -22.38
C PRO A 609 25.46 -10.74 -22.63
N LEU A 610 24.58 -11.35 -21.83
CA LEU A 610 23.14 -11.10 -21.89
C LEU A 610 22.75 -9.66 -21.50
N PHE A 611 23.62 -8.91 -20.82
CA PHE A 611 23.38 -7.51 -20.47
C PHE A 611 23.14 -6.66 -21.73
N ASP A 612 23.87 -6.93 -22.80
CA ASP A 612 23.81 -6.16 -24.06
C ASP A 612 22.51 -6.36 -24.85
N THR A 613 21.72 -7.38 -24.49
CA THR A 613 20.39 -7.63 -25.08
C THR A 613 19.30 -6.72 -24.52
N LEU A 614 19.58 -5.97 -23.44
CA LEU A 614 18.58 -5.24 -22.67
C LEU A 614 18.35 -3.80 -23.13
N ASP A 615 18.98 -3.41 -24.24
CA ASP A 615 18.91 -2.05 -24.79
C ASP A 615 19.36 -1.00 -23.77
N ILE A 616 20.45 -1.28 -23.04
CA ILE A 616 21.01 -0.40 -22.03
C ILE A 616 22.15 0.41 -22.65
N ASP A 617 21.89 1.68 -22.90
CA ASP A 617 22.84 2.62 -23.49
C ASP A 617 23.73 3.30 -22.44
N TYR A 618 23.17 3.57 -21.26
CA TYR A 618 23.86 4.31 -20.20
C TYR A 618 23.77 3.62 -18.86
N PHE A 619 24.81 3.77 -18.05
CA PHE A 619 24.86 3.26 -16.69
C PHE A 619 25.33 4.31 -15.69
N ALA A 620 24.60 4.43 -14.59
CA ALA A 620 24.91 5.35 -13.51
C ALA A 620 25.48 4.61 -12.28
N ALA A 621 26.65 5.04 -11.82
CA ALA A 621 27.36 4.49 -10.68
C ALA A 621 27.68 5.58 -9.64
N LEU A 622 27.82 5.22 -8.35
CA LEU A 622 28.24 6.16 -7.32
C LEU A 622 29.75 6.23 -7.23
N ASN A 623 30.25 7.44 -7.05
CA ASN A 623 31.63 7.69 -6.67
C ASN A 623 31.81 7.39 -5.18
N HIS A 624 32.79 6.56 -4.81
CA HIS A 624 33.13 6.29 -3.41
C HIS A 624 34.51 6.84 -3.04
N ASP A 625 34.65 7.31 -1.80
CA ASP A 625 35.97 7.55 -1.19
C ASP A 625 36.68 6.20 -1.02
N VAL A 626 37.86 6.07 -1.64
CA VAL A 626 38.62 4.81 -1.70
C VAL A 626 39.01 4.28 -0.31
N LYS A 627 39.16 5.14 0.70
CA LYS A 627 39.56 4.74 2.05
C LYS A 627 38.38 4.43 2.95
N LYS A 628 37.27 5.15 2.77
CA LYS A 628 36.10 5.07 3.67
C LYS A 628 34.96 4.23 3.12
N SER A 629 34.97 3.94 1.82
CA SER A 629 33.88 3.24 1.11
C SER A 629 32.52 3.96 1.23
N VAL A 630 32.54 5.28 1.46
CA VAL A 630 31.34 6.13 1.54
C VAL A 630 31.23 6.95 0.26
N PRO A 631 30.01 7.19 -0.28
CA PRO A 631 29.85 8.03 -1.46
C PRO A 631 30.49 9.42 -1.30
N SER A 632 31.16 9.90 -2.33
CA SER A 632 31.95 11.14 -2.32
C SER A 632 32.12 11.74 -3.72
N LYS A 633 31.95 13.06 -3.84
CA LYS A 633 32.11 13.80 -5.11
C LYS A 633 33.49 13.66 -5.76
N GLY A 634 34.54 13.50 -4.94
CA GLY A 634 35.92 13.31 -5.41
C GLY A 634 36.31 11.83 -5.58
N GLY A 635 35.37 10.92 -5.34
CA GLY A 635 35.58 9.48 -5.38
C GLY A 635 35.60 8.89 -6.79
N ARG A 636 35.61 7.56 -6.85
CA ARG A 636 35.40 6.78 -8.08
C ARG A 636 34.51 5.57 -7.78
N PRO A 637 33.76 5.05 -8.75
CA PRO A 637 33.01 3.83 -8.53
C PRO A 637 33.95 2.63 -8.35
N PHE A 638 33.43 1.57 -7.75
CA PHE A 638 34.23 0.36 -7.55
C PHE A 638 34.55 -0.31 -8.90
N PRO A 639 35.82 -0.69 -9.18
CA PRO A 639 36.22 -1.22 -10.49
C PRO A 639 35.49 -2.49 -10.94
N TRP A 640 34.96 -3.29 -10.01
CA TRP A 640 34.24 -4.52 -10.35
C TRP A 640 32.79 -4.28 -10.77
N ILE A 641 32.23 -3.09 -10.53
CA ILE A 641 30.86 -2.72 -10.92
C ILE A 641 30.82 -2.29 -12.40
N ILE A 642 31.89 -1.65 -12.88
CA ILE A 642 31.97 -1.11 -14.24
C ILE A 642 32.54 -2.21 -15.17
N PRO A 643 31.83 -2.59 -16.24
CA PRO A 643 32.36 -3.48 -17.27
C PRO A 643 33.52 -2.85 -18.05
N ASN A 644 34.24 -3.66 -18.81
CA ASN A 644 35.32 -3.15 -19.66
C ASN A 644 34.78 -2.37 -20.88
N ASP A 645 33.57 -2.70 -21.34
CA ASP A 645 32.96 -2.15 -22.56
C ASP A 645 32.19 -0.84 -22.30
N PHE A 646 32.57 -0.13 -21.23
CA PHE A 646 31.86 1.04 -20.75
C PHE A 646 32.79 2.25 -20.77
N GLU A 647 32.41 3.27 -21.51
CA GLU A 647 33.17 4.51 -21.64
C GLU A 647 32.61 5.58 -20.72
N GLU A 648 33.46 6.22 -19.92
CA GLU A 648 33.05 7.34 -19.07
C GLU A 648 32.63 8.53 -19.95
N VAL A 649 31.40 9.01 -19.78
CA VAL A 649 30.87 10.16 -20.54
C VAL A 649 30.62 11.38 -19.67
N SER A 650 30.45 11.19 -18.36
CA SER A 650 30.22 12.29 -17.44
C SER A 650 30.50 11.91 -15.99
N ASN A 651 30.94 12.89 -15.21
CA ASN A 651 31.12 12.77 -13.77
C ASN A 651 30.50 14.02 -13.11
N ILE A 652 29.35 13.85 -12.46
CA ILE A 652 28.51 14.93 -11.93
C ILE A 652 28.30 14.66 -10.44
N ASP A 653 28.94 15.49 -9.61
CA ASP A 653 28.92 15.33 -8.15
C ASP A 653 29.29 13.89 -7.73
N THR A 654 28.38 13.18 -7.04
CA THR A 654 28.61 11.81 -6.58
C THR A 654 28.20 10.76 -7.62
N VAL A 655 27.63 11.16 -8.76
CA VAL A 655 27.17 10.25 -9.81
C VAL A 655 28.10 10.30 -11.02
N ARG A 656 28.53 9.11 -11.46
CA ARG A 656 29.30 8.94 -12.68
C ARG A 656 28.50 8.15 -13.71
N ILE A 657 28.53 8.63 -14.95
CA ILE A 657 27.73 8.08 -16.05
C ILE A 657 28.67 7.49 -17.10
N TYR A 658 28.35 6.27 -17.51
CA TYR A 658 29.06 5.50 -18.51
C TYR A 658 28.14 5.21 -19.69
N LYS A 659 28.71 5.15 -20.90
CA LYS A 659 28.04 4.65 -22.10
C LYS A 659 28.44 3.20 -22.35
N ASN A 660 27.46 2.32 -22.56
CA ASN A 660 27.69 0.94 -22.95
C ASN A 660 28.00 0.88 -24.45
N THR A 661 29.19 0.42 -24.83
CA THR A 661 29.57 0.23 -26.25
C THR A 661 29.15 -1.13 -26.80
N GLY A 662 28.78 -2.08 -25.92
CA GLY A 662 28.28 -3.41 -26.26
C GLY A 662 26.78 -3.47 -26.58
N ASN A 663 26.02 -2.39 -26.36
CA ASN A 663 24.56 -2.40 -26.51
C ASN A 663 24.12 -2.84 -27.92
N LEU A 664 23.32 -3.90 -28.02
CA LEU A 664 22.73 -4.37 -29.29
C LEU A 664 21.55 -3.50 -29.76
N GLY A 665 21.13 -2.54 -28.94
CA GLY A 665 20.04 -1.63 -29.21
C GLY A 665 18.66 -2.25 -28.99
N SER A 666 17.62 -1.49 -29.35
CA SER A 666 16.22 -1.89 -29.13
C SER A 666 15.79 -3.11 -29.97
N SER A 667 16.53 -3.41 -31.05
CA SER A 667 16.35 -4.60 -31.87
C SER A 667 17.61 -4.96 -32.66
N TRP A 668 17.84 -6.24 -32.91
CA TRP A 668 18.95 -6.73 -33.74
C TRP A 668 18.54 -7.96 -34.56
N LEU A 669 19.37 -8.31 -35.55
CA LEU A 669 19.26 -9.51 -36.37
C LEU A 669 20.44 -10.44 -36.05
N PRO A 670 20.22 -11.60 -35.42
CA PRO A 670 21.28 -12.55 -35.15
C PRO A 670 21.65 -13.36 -36.42
N GLU A 671 22.90 -13.83 -36.47
CA GLU A 671 23.41 -14.66 -37.57
C GLU A 671 22.80 -16.07 -37.58
N GLU A 672 22.58 -16.64 -36.39
CA GLU A 672 22.07 -17.99 -36.16
C GLU A 672 20.83 -17.95 -35.26
N ILE A 673 19.71 -18.47 -35.78
CA ILE A 673 18.51 -18.78 -35.00
C ILE A 673 18.47 -20.28 -34.72
N VAL A 674 18.40 -20.62 -33.44
CA VAL A 674 18.18 -21.99 -32.99
C VAL A 674 16.77 -22.13 -32.44
N CYS A 675 15.97 -23.01 -33.05
CA CYS A 675 14.67 -23.34 -32.50
C CYS A 675 14.80 -24.24 -31.28
N GLU A 676 14.36 -23.74 -30.13
CA GLU A 676 14.34 -24.47 -28.86
C GLU A 676 13.18 -23.98 -28.02
N LYS A 677 12.48 -24.90 -27.35
CA LYS A 677 11.30 -24.60 -26.54
C LYS A 677 11.52 -24.87 -25.05
N ASP A 678 12.48 -25.73 -24.71
CA ASP A 678 12.77 -26.02 -23.31
C ASP A 678 13.60 -24.88 -22.68
N ILE A 679 12.96 -24.11 -21.81
CA ILE A 679 13.57 -22.99 -21.09
C ILE A 679 14.83 -23.39 -20.31
N LYS A 680 14.93 -24.62 -19.80
CA LYS A 680 16.11 -25.09 -19.06
C LYS A 680 17.29 -25.29 -20.01
N VAL A 681 17.04 -25.94 -21.15
CA VAL A 681 18.04 -26.13 -22.20
C VAL A 681 18.52 -24.79 -22.74
N ILE A 682 17.60 -23.85 -22.96
CA ILE A 682 17.97 -22.50 -23.39
C ILE A 682 18.83 -21.82 -22.34
N ALA A 683 18.41 -21.82 -21.07
CA ALA A 683 19.15 -21.15 -20.00
C ALA A 683 20.57 -21.70 -19.83
N GLU A 684 20.76 -23.03 -19.92
CA GLU A 684 22.08 -23.66 -19.87
C GLU A 684 22.99 -23.19 -21.03
N LYS A 685 22.43 -23.03 -22.23
CA LYS A 685 23.17 -22.53 -23.40
C LYS A 685 23.47 -21.04 -23.33
N LEU A 686 22.56 -20.23 -22.76
CA LEU A 686 22.74 -18.78 -22.63
C LEU A 686 23.83 -18.36 -21.64
N ILE A 687 24.19 -19.24 -20.69
CA ILE A 687 25.21 -18.97 -19.67
C ILE A 687 26.57 -19.57 -20.02
N ALA A 688 26.67 -20.28 -21.16
CA ALA A 688 27.92 -20.84 -21.65
C ALA A 688 28.92 -19.72 -21.98
N GLU A 689 30.21 -19.97 -21.77
CA GLU A 689 31.26 -18.95 -21.95
C GLU A 689 31.42 -18.51 -23.41
N ASP A 690 31.05 -19.36 -24.37
CA ASP A 690 31.11 -19.11 -25.81
C ASP A 690 29.83 -18.48 -26.38
N TYR A 691 28.80 -18.25 -25.54
CA TYR A 691 27.55 -17.67 -25.99
C TYR A 691 27.70 -16.16 -26.29
N THR A 692 27.36 -15.78 -27.52
CA THR A 692 27.33 -14.38 -27.97
C THR A 692 25.93 -14.02 -28.49
N PRO A 693 25.19 -13.09 -27.86
CA PRO A 693 23.82 -12.78 -28.25
C PRO A 693 23.67 -12.06 -29.59
N ALA A 694 24.74 -11.40 -30.06
CA ALA A 694 24.77 -10.79 -31.39
C ALA A 694 24.71 -11.84 -32.51
N THR A 695 25.31 -13.01 -32.29
CA THR A 695 25.42 -14.05 -33.32
C THR A 695 24.36 -15.14 -33.16
N LYS A 696 24.05 -15.56 -31.92
CA LYS A 696 23.19 -16.72 -31.66
C LYS A 696 22.03 -16.40 -30.74
N VAL A 697 20.80 -16.70 -31.19
CA VAL A 697 19.58 -16.51 -30.39
C VAL A 697 18.71 -17.76 -30.45
N PHE A 698 18.15 -18.13 -29.29
CA PHE A 698 17.20 -19.24 -29.19
C PHE A 698 15.79 -18.70 -29.33
N VAL A 699 14.97 -19.31 -30.19
CA VAL A 699 13.58 -18.88 -30.43
C VAL A 699 12.65 -20.07 -30.23
N ASP A 700 11.51 -19.84 -29.58
CA ASP A 700 10.42 -20.81 -29.50
C ASP A 700 9.75 -20.96 -30.88
N CYS A 701 10.34 -21.80 -31.73
CA CYS A 701 9.90 -22.07 -33.11
C CYS A 701 9.98 -23.57 -33.44
N ASP A 702 9.31 -23.95 -34.55
CA ASP A 702 9.35 -25.34 -35.06
C ASP A 702 10.41 -25.53 -36.15
N SER A 703 10.77 -24.47 -36.87
CA SER A 703 11.80 -24.48 -37.91
C SER A 703 12.57 -23.16 -37.93
N PRO A 704 13.90 -23.19 -38.17
CA PRO A 704 14.71 -21.97 -38.26
C PRO A 704 14.19 -21.03 -39.35
N GLY A 705 14.21 -19.74 -39.08
CA GLY A 705 13.78 -18.69 -40.01
C GLY A 705 14.48 -17.36 -39.69
N HIS A 706 14.19 -16.33 -40.47
CA HIS A 706 14.74 -14.98 -40.26
C HIS A 706 13.89 -14.26 -39.20
N TYR A 707 14.44 -14.05 -38.01
CA TYR A 707 13.76 -13.37 -36.91
C TYR A 707 14.53 -12.12 -36.48
N LYS A 708 13.82 -10.98 -36.42
CA LYS A 708 14.31 -9.78 -35.76
C LYS A 708 13.96 -9.86 -34.27
N ILE A 709 14.96 -9.66 -33.43
CA ILE A 709 14.82 -9.75 -31.97
C ILE A 709 14.64 -8.36 -31.41
N PHE A 710 13.75 -8.22 -30.43
CA PHE A 710 13.43 -6.94 -29.79
C PHE A 710 13.65 -7.04 -28.29
N SER A 711 14.31 -6.03 -27.73
CA SER A 711 14.57 -5.91 -26.29
C SER A 711 13.31 -5.49 -25.51
N ARG A 712 12.28 -6.33 -25.54
CA ARG A 712 10.97 -6.12 -24.90
C ARG A 712 10.45 -7.42 -24.34
N ALA A 713 9.77 -7.34 -23.19
CA ALA A 713 9.14 -8.50 -22.58
C ALA A 713 8.01 -9.05 -23.46
N ASN A 714 8.12 -10.30 -23.89
CA ASN A 714 7.03 -11.03 -24.55
C ASN A 714 5.95 -11.35 -23.52
N TYR A 715 4.84 -10.60 -23.59
CA TYR A 715 3.68 -10.74 -22.71
C TYR A 715 2.40 -10.90 -23.54
N PRO A 716 1.44 -11.75 -23.14
CA PRO A 716 0.21 -11.94 -23.91
C PRO A 716 -0.56 -10.64 -24.17
N GLY A 717 -1.03 -10.47 -25.41
CA GLY A 717 -1.77 -9.30 -25.87
C GLY A 717 -1.00 -8.38 -26.82
N TRP A 718 0.31 -8.58 -26.99
CA TRP A 718 1.08 -7.91 -28.04
C TRP A 718 0.75 -8.49 -29.43
N LYS A 719 0.69 -7.60 -30.42
CA LYS A 719 0.62 -7.91 -31.85
C LYS A 719 1.76 -7.17 -32.56
N ALA A 720 2.40 -7.82 -33.51
CA ALA A 720 3.43 -7.23 -34.35
C ALA A 720 2.95 -7.14 -35.79
N PHE A 721 3.24 -6.03 -36.45
CA PHE A 721 2.94 -5.80 -37.86
C PHE A 721 4.23 -5.48 -38.60
N VAL A 722 4.56 -6.30 -39.59
CA VAL A 722 5.72 -6.10 -40.47
C VAL A 722 5.19 -5.62 -41.81
N GLU A 723 5.57 -4.39 -42.21
CA GLU A 723 5.01 -3.74 -43.40
C GLU A 723 3.45 -3.75 -43.44
N GLY A 724 2.83 -3.58 -42.26
CA GLY A 724 1.37 -3.56 -42.09
C GLY A 724 0.70 -4.93 -42.01
N GLN A 725 1.43 -6.04 -42.20
CA GLN A 725 0.89 -7.40 -42.07
C GLN A 725 1.15 -7.97 -40.68
N GLU A 726 0.10 -8.51 -40.04
CA GLU A 726 0.23 -9.13 -38.71
C GLU A 726 1.14 -10.37 -38.80
N ARG A 727 2.18 -10.41 -37.97
CA ARG A 727 3.09 -11.55 -37.81
C ARG A 727 3.00 -12.07 -36.39
N GLU A 728 3.14 -13.39 -36.24
CA GLU A 728 3.14 -14.03 -34.94
C GLU A 728 4.43 -13.71 -34.18
N ILE A 729 4.29 -13.23 -32.94
CA ILE A 729 5.43 -12.97 -32.04
C ILE A 729 5.84 -14.29 -31.37
N LYS A 730 7.11 -14.64 -31.47
CA LYS A 730 7.74 -15.76 -30.75
C LYS A 730 8.53 -15.25 -29.55
N THR A 731 8.84 -16.15 -28.62
CA THR A 731 9.73 -15.83 -27.49
C THR A 731 11.17 -16.09 -27.89
N ALA A 732 12.03 -15.08 -27.72
CA ALA A 732 13.47 -15.21 -27.85
C ALA A 732 14.14 -15.32 -26.47
N ASN A 733 15.12 -16.21 -26.40
CA ASN A 733 15.91 -16.59 -25.25
C ASN A 733 15.04 -17.10 -24.09
N ILE A 734 14.34 -16.21 -23.38
CA ILE A 734 13.44 -16.57 -22.27
C ILE A 734 12.28 -15.59 -22.18
N ALA A 735 12.55 -14.30 -22.44
CA ALA A 735 11.62 -13.22 -22.19
C ALA A 735 11.50 -12.22 -23.34
N LEU A 736 12.39 -12.25 -24.34
CA LEU A 736 12.41 -11.23 -25.40
C LEU A 736 11.44 -11.59 -26.53
N MET A 737 11.12 -10.62 -27.38
CA MET A 737 10.26 -10.86 -28.55
C MET A 737 11.11 -11.19 -29.79
N ALA A 738 10.67 -12.17 -30.56
CA ALA A 738 11.17 -12.46 -31.90
C ALA A 738 10.03 -12.31 -32.91
N VAL A 739 10.25 -11.53 -33.98
CA VAL A 739 9.27 -11.33 -35.06
C VAL A 739 9.87 -11.82 -36.37
N PRO A 740 9.20 -12.70 -37.13
CA PRO A 740 9.69 -13.14 -38.42
C PRO A 740 9.68 -11.96 -39.41
N VAL A 741 10.80 -11.76 -40.10
CA VAL A 741 10.99 -10.70 -41.09
C VAL A 741 11.66 -11.27 -42.35
N GLU A 742 11.35 -10.70 -43.50
CA GLU A 742 12.04 -10.98 -44.77
C GLU A 742 13.15 -9.95 -45.01
N ASP A 743 14.11 -10.28 -45.87
CA ASP A 743 15.25 -9.40 -46.17
C ASP A 743 14.76 -8.05 -46.72
N GLY A 744 15.26 -6.95 -46.14
CA GLY A 744 14.87 -5.59 -46.50
C GLY A 744 13.62 -5.05 -45.78
N GLN A 745 12.94 -5.86 -44.94
CA GLN A 745 11.85 -5.36 -44.09
C GLN A 745 12.42 -4.69 -42.83
N GLU A 746 12.30 -3.37 -42.75
CA GLU A 746 12.85 -2.59 -41.63
C GLU A 746 11.81 -2.24 -40.57
N LYS A 747 10.55 -2.00 -40.99
CA LYS A 747 9.53 -1.41 -40.13
C LYS A 747 8.68 -2.48 -39.45
N VAL A 748 8.79 -2.55 -38.13
CA VAL A 748 7.95 -3.40 -37.27
C VAL A 748 7.17 -2.52 -36.29
N GLU A 749 5.85 -2.61 -36.34
CA GLU A 749 4.95 -1.88 -35.43
C GLU A 749 4.37 -2.82 -34.38
N PHE A 750 4.43 -2.41 -33.11
CA PHE A 750 3.87 -3.18 -32.00
C PHE A 750 2.61 -2.51 -31.45
N VAL A 751 1.57 -3.31 -31.23
CA VAL A 751 0.32 -2.84 -30.63
C VAL A 751 -0.06 -3.76 -29.48
N TYR A 752 -0.19 -3.20 -28.27
CA TYR A 752 -0.66 -3.95 -27.10
C TYR A 752 -2.17 -3.85 -26.97
N ARG A 753 -2.87 -4.97 -27.21
CA ARG A 753 -4.34 -5.11 -27.13
C ARG A 753 -4.71 -6.41 -26.40
N PRO A 754 -4.62 -6.46 -25.06
CA PRO A 754 -4.90 -7.66 -24.30
C PRO A 754 -6.38 -8.05 -24.37
N GLN A 755 -6.63 -9.32 -24.67
CA GLN A 755 -7.99 -9.88 -24.77
C GLN A 755 -8.71 -9.89 -23.41
N SER A 756 -7.95 -10.03 -22.32
CA SER A 756 -8.42 -9.95 -20.94
C SER A 756 -9.09 -8.59 -20.66
N PHE A 757 -8.44 -7.48 -21.04
CA PHE A 757 -9.00 -6.13 -20.95
C PHE A 757 -10.25 -5.96 -21.82
N ALA A 758 -10.19 -6.36 -23.10
CA ALA A 758 -11.31 -6.20 -24.03
C ALA A 758 -12.56 -6.97 -23.57
N THR A 759 -12.38 -8.20 -23.08
CA THR A 759 -13.46 -9.02 -22.51
C THR A 759 -14.03 -8.38 -21.24
N GLY A 760 -13.16 -7.90 -20.35
CA GLY A 760 -13.56 -7.22 -19.13
C GLY A 760 -14.37 -5.96 -19.42
N ALA A 761 -13.92 -5.14 -20.37
CA ALA A 761 -14.62 -3.94 -20.82
C ALA A 761 -16.02 -4.27 -21.38
N LYS A 762 -16.16 -5.30 -22.22
CA LYS A 762 -17.47 -5.75 -22.74
C LYS A 762 -18.43 -6.15 -21.61
N ILE A 763 -17.96 -6.93 -20.64
CA ILE A 763 -18.77 -7.36 -19.48
C ILE A 763 -19.21 -6.15 -18.64
N SER A 764 -18.28 -5.24 -18.35
CA SER A 764 -18.57 -4.04 -17.56
C SER A 764 -19.58 -3.13 -18.27
N LEU A 765 -19.41 -2.88 -19.58
CA LEU A 765 -20.34 -2.08 -20.39
C LEU A 765 -21.72 -2.73 -20.50
N ALA A 766 -21.79 -4.05 -20.73
CA ALA A 766 -23.06 -4.78 -20.75
C ALA A 766 -23.79 -4.66 -19.41
N THR A 767 -23.06 -4.74 -18.29
CA THR A 767 -23.62 -4.59 -16.94
C THR A 767 -24.17 -3.18 -16.71
N VAL A 768 -23.45 -2.14 -17.13
CA VAL A 768 -23.95 -0.75 -17.10
C VAL A 768 -25.22 -0.61 -17.94
N GLY A 769 -25.23 -1.17 -19.16
CA GLY A 769 -26.38 -1.14 -20.07
C GLY A 769 -27.62 -1.81 -19.47
N LEU A 770 -27.47 -3.00 -18.87
CA LEU A 770 -28.56 -3.72 -18.21
C LEU A 770 -29.17 -2.92 -17.05
N TRP A 771 -28.33 -2.30 -16.21
CA TRP A 771 -28.82 -1.44 -15.13
C TRP A 771 -29.47 -0.16 -15.65
N GLY A 772 -28.92 0.44 -16.71
CA GLY A 772 -29.51 1.59 -17.39
C GLY A 772 -30.91 1.29 -17.91
N LEU A 773 -31.08 0.21 -18.67
CA LEU A 773 -32.38 -0.25 -19.18
C LEU A 773 -33.38 -0.52 -18.05
N TYR A 774 -32.93 -1.15 -16.96
CA TYR A 774 -33.77 -1.40 -15.79
C TYR A 774 -34.29 -0.11 -15.14
N LEU A 775 -33.41 0.89 -14.96
CA LEU A 775 -33.76 2.17 -14.36
C LEU A 775 -34.71 2.99 -15.25
N VAL A 776 -34.50 2.96 -16.57
CA VAL A 776 -35.37 3.62 -17.55
C VAL A 776 -36.76 3.00 -17.55
N LYS A 777 -36.86 1.66 -17.68
CA LYS A 777 -38.16 0.95 -17.67
C LYS A 777 -38.96 1.25 -16.41
N ARG A 778 -38.30 1.32 -15.25
CA ARG A 778 -38.96 1.64 -13.98
C ARG A 778 -39.52 3.07 -13.93
N ARG A 779 -38.90 4.03 -14.63
CA ARG A 779 -39.37 5.42 -14.69
C ARG A 779 -40.55 5.60 -15.65
N PHE A 780 -40.71 4.73 -16.64
CA PHE A 780 -41.86 4.75 -17.55
C PHE A 780 -43.09 4.00 -17.00
N ILE A 781 -42.88 3.04 -16.09
CA ILE A 781 -43.96 2.25 -15.48
C ILE A 781 -44.47 2.86 -14.15
N ALA A 782 -43.72 3.77 -13.54
CA ALA A 782 -44.04 4.43 -12.26
C ALA A 782 -44.34 5.91 -12.46
#